data_AF-W4FLP8-F1
#
_entry.id   AF-W4FLP8-F1
#
_cell.length_a   1.000
_cell.length_b   1.000
_cell.length_c   1.000
_cell.angle_alpha   90.00
_cell.angle_beta   90.00
_cell.angle_gamma   90.00
#
_symmetry.space_group_name_H-M   'P 1'
#
loop_
_entity.id
_entity.type
_entity.pdbx_description
1 polymer ?
#
loop_
_entity_poly.entity_id
_entity_poly.type
_entity_poly.pdbx_seq_one_letter_code
_entity_poly.pdbx_strand_id
1 'polypeptide(L)'
;MLPITAFPRRFITAKARSKVLVVSTMAPSPSHRRQVHSTSAAVSDLVTSNRFQDAARKHVHARTKPVNERPQRHHHHDDLHPSSTSSSMSSVNLTFSGLYPEPLWYTTSPRTPCNDPSFPGLVDGQLHSIAMPNLTTCTRQDVVDYFDNTWALTDMLFSSFQSEAAFVQPPPHQLRHPMAFYYGHPTCFYINKCRLAGLLDQPVNAAFEDLFEVGVDEMRWDDMSKNEKEWPSVACVQAYRRQVYGVIKGLLESHADFADGHGPITAASQSWALFMAMEHERIHLETSSVLMQEHAVDNFVQPDTFPSYHPSASRPRSAKVPVEGTDYPVNRMIQVATHDGRPHVVTLGKPSSFPSFGWDNEYGAKTVAVASPFAASSQLVSNGAFWQFVKDGGYLNQKLWSVTGWAWRSFRNTKWPQFWRPDGPQGSHEYRLRALFDEIDMQWDWPVQVNLHEAQAFCRWKNQQDDNIASEYYHVITEPMHQLLRNDLDKSNPITSSTTFQDAILNHLPRHTTMATTDDAPQRNTNVSFASFSPVDSMAPNDQGFHDVFGNAWEWCQDHMSALPGFKVHPVYDDFTLPCFDGEHHVIMGGSFMSSGGNGASKFSRFHFRPHFFQHAGFRVVSSAVTTTTDGDQVVDVMTSCVNAPEPHTVVNPFRTSSTFVLHPSKVSSVFLTKLEAQAATQWRDFGAGYDNVHVVLPGDDSIQVEKLERKGEHVGSVLLVVPSALDGQLDKDDEWERVKEGVLPHVEKEGSDVRRVSMVHVSAWRQRSTRTS
;
A
#
# COMPACT_ATOMS: atom_id res chain seq x y z
N MET A 1 -0.97 -23.38 -18.53
CA MET A 1 -1.74 -23.10 -17.30
C MET A 1 -0.92 -23.68 -16.16
N LEU A 2 -0.23 -22.84 -15.39
CA LEU A 2 0.51 -23.26 -14.20
C LEU A 2 -0.42 -23.20 -12.98
N PRO A 3 -0.24 -24.05 -11.96
CA PRO A 3 -1.08 -24.04 -10.78
C PRO A 3 -0.83 -22.79 -9.92
N ILE A 4 -1.91 -22.17 -9.48
CA ILE A 4 -1.88 -21.00 -8.59
C ILE A 4 -1.49 -21.49 -7.19
N THR A 5 -0.34 -21.07 -6.69
CA THR A 5 0.08 -21.29 -5.30
C THR A 5 -0.76 -20.42 -4.37
N ALA A 6 -1.88 -20.95 -3.91
CA ALA A 6 -2.74 -20.28 -2.94
C ALA A 6 -2.02 -20.19 -1.58
N PHE A 7 -1.69 -18.97 -1.14
CA PHE A 7 -1.38 -18.71 0.26
C PHE A 7 -2.58 -19.11 1.14
N PRO A 8 -2.36 -19.72 2.33
CA PRO A 8 -3.44 -20.06 3.25
C PRO A 8 -4.03 -18.78 3.86
N ARG A 9 -5.12 -18.27 3.25
CA ARG A 9 -5.86 -17.06 3.63
C ARG A 9 -6.62 -17.22 4.96
N ARG A 10 -5.92 -17.38 6.09
CA ARG A 10 -6.51 -17.35 7.44
C ARG A 10 -5.60 -16.63 8.42
N PHE A 11 -6.11 -15.48 8.88
CA PHE A 11 -5.59 -14.77 10.05
C PHE A 11 -5.51 -15.73 11.25
N ILE A 12 -4.50 -15.55 12.09
CA ILE A 12 -4.37 -16.34 13.32
C ILE A 12 -5.44 -15.89 14.32
N THR A 13 -6.63 -16.49 14.24
CA THR A 13 -7.71 -16.23 15.21
C THR A 13 -7.32 -16.73 16.60
N ALA A 14 -7.85 -16.06 17.64
CA ALA A 14 -7.59 -16.41 19.05
C ALA A 14 -7.90 -17.89 19.41
N LYS A 15 -8.76 -18.57 18.64
CA LYS A 15 -9.04 -20.02 18.78
C LYS A 15 -7.80 -20.91 18.60
N ALA A 16 -6.76 -20.45 17.91
CA ALA A 16 -5.55 -21.24 17.64
C ALA A 16 -4.52 -21.20 18.79
N ARG A 17 -4.49 -20.14 19.62
CA ARG A 17 -3.44 -19.96 20.65
C ARG A 17 -3.70 -20.65 21.99
N SER A 18 -4.89 -21.22 22.23
CA SER A 18 -5.29 -21.85 23.51
C SER A 18 -4.49 -23.10 23.95
N LYS A 19 -3.37 -23.43 23.29
CA LYS A 19 -2.52 -24.58 23.62
C LYS A 19 -1.01 -24.28 23.74
N VAL A 20 -0.56 -23.04 23.53
CA VAL A 20 0.87 -22.70 23.58
C VAL A 20 1.12 -21.43 24.40
N LEU A 21 0.95 -21.52 25.71
CA LEU A 21 1.74 -20.75 26.67
C LEU A 21 1.70 -21.39 28.07
N VAL A 22 2.63 -22.31 28.34
CA VAL A 22 3.01 -22.68 29.72
C VAL A 22 4.53 -22.61 29.79
N VAL A 23 5.04 -21.58 30.48
CA VAL A 23 6.47 -21.47 30.80
C VAL A 23 6.77 -22.50 31.87
N SER A 24 7.55 -23.53 31.51
CA SER A 24 7.90 -24.62 32.44
C SER A 24 9.30 -24.44 33.03
N THR A 25 9.39 -24.44 34.36
CA THR A 25 10.62 -24.60 35.12
C THR A 25 10.88 -26.08 35.46
N MET A 26 12.14 -26.46 35.68
CA MET A 26 12.59 -27.83 36.03
C MET A 26 12.48 -28.11 37.55
N ALA A 27 12.44 -29.34 38.10
CA ALA A 27 12.18 -30.73 37.67
C ALA A 27 12.19 -31.60 39.00
N PRO A 28 12.45 -32.94 39.08
CA PRO A 28 12.29 -34.08 38.14
C PRO A 28 11.54 -35.33 38.73
N SER A 29 10.89 -36.15 37.87
CA SER A 29 10.70 -37.64 37.97
C SER A 29 9.88 -38.28 39.14
N PRO A 30 9.46 -39.58 39.07
CA PRO A 30 8.69 -40.29 38.02
C PRO A 30 7.49 -41.14 38.55
N SER A 31 6.58 -41.62 37.67
CA SER A 31 6.20 -43.05 37.50
C SER A 31 4.85 -43.36 36.79
N HIS A 32 4.79 -44.56 36.18
CA HIS A 32 3.62 -45.41 35.83
C HIS A 32 2.52 -45.01 34.80
N ARG A 33 2.74 -45.46 33.54
CA ARG A 33 2.09 -46.63 32.89
C ARG A 33 0.54 -46.80 32.96
N ARG A 34 -0.16 -46.59 31.81
CA ARG A 34 -0.96 -47.66 31.14
C ARG A 34 -1.47 -47.30 29.73
N GLN A 35 -1.70 -48.34 28.92
CA GLN A 35 -2.31 -48.33 27.58
C GLN A 35 -3.84 -48.20 27.65
N VAL A 36 -4.50 -47.95 26.50
CA VAL A 36 -5.46 -48.87 25.84
C VAL A 36 -5.74 -48.40 24.40
N HIS A 37 -6.02 -49.35 23.49
CA HIS A 37 -6.26 -49.17 22.06
C HIS A 37 -7.72 -48.78 21.69
N SER A 38 -7.88 -48.49 20.38
CA SER A 38 -8.95 -48.99 19.48
C SER A 38 -10.11 -48.01 19.21
N THR A 39 -10.77 -47.98 18.04
CA THR A 39 -10.50 -48.57 16.71
C THR A 39 -11.28 -47.77 15.65
N SER A 40 -10.94 -47.95 14.37
CA SER A 40 -11.70 -47.43 13.23
C SER A 40 -13.05 -48.11 13.02
N ALA A 41 -13.98 -47.41 12.37
CA ALA A 41 -14.91 -48.00 11.41
C ALA A 41 -15.44 -46.91 10.46
N ALA A 42 -15.41 -47.17 9.15
CA ALA A 42 -16.11 -46.43 8.12
C ALA A 42 -16.96 -47.42 7.32
N VAL A 43 -18.16 -47.02 6.89
CA VAL A 43 -18.97 -47.75 5.90
C VAL A 43 -19.67 -46.73 4.99
N SER A 44 -19.82 -47.09 3.72
CA SER A 44 -20.35 -46.32 2.60
C SER A 44 -21.85 -46.52 2.37
N ASP A 45 -22.43 -45.71 1.46
CA ASP A 45 -23.21 -46.14 0.25
C ASP A 45 -24.04 -44.92 -0.27
N LEU A 46 -23.89 -44.49 -1.55
CA LEU A 46 -24.64 -44.93 -2.77
C LEU A 46 -26.16 -44.69 -2.66
N VAL A 47 -26.94 -44.20 -3.65
CA VAL A 47 -26.69 -43.55 -4.97
C VAL A 47 -28.06 -42.98 -5.45
N THR A 48 -28.11 -41.90 -6.25
CA THR A 48 -28.96 -41.76 -7.46
C THR A 48 -28.87 -40.38 -8.12
N SER A 49 -29.15 -40.36 -9.42
CA SER A 49 -28.94 -39.26 -10.36
C SER A 49 -30.23 -38.56 -10.79
N ASN A 50 -30.13 -37.32 -11.30
CA ASN A 50 -30.70 -37.01 -12.61
C ASN A 50 -30.10 -35.74 -13.26
N ARG A 51 -29.94 -35.78 -14.59
CA ARG A 51 -29.63 -34.65 -15.47
C ARG A 51 -30.86 -34.32 -16.32
N PHE A 52 -31.02 -33.07 -16.72
CA PHE A 52 -31.65 -32.70 -18.01
C PHE A 52 -30.93 -31.48 -18.62
N GLN A 53 -30.99 -31.36 -19.94
CA GLN A 53 -30.25 -30.39 -20.76
C GLN A 53 -31.17 -29.46 -21.57
N ASP A 54 -30.63 -28.28 -21.90
CA ASP A 54 -30.80 -27.47 -23.12
C ASP A 54 -32.19 -27.09 -23.67
N ALA A 55 -32.41 -25.77 -23.85
CA ALA A 55 -32.87 -25.16 -25.12
C ALA A 55 -32.67 -23.63 -25.11
N ALA A 56 -32.71 -22.97 -26.28
CA ALA A 56 -32.09 -21.66 -26.51
C ALA A 56 -32.97 -20.56 -27.18
N ARG A 57 -32.53 -19.30 -27.02
CA ARG A 57 -32.74 -18.09 -27.88
C ARG A 57 -34.18 -17.60 -28.19
N LYS A 58 -34.43 -16.28 -27.99
CA LYS A 58 -34.45 -15.24 -29.09
C LYS A 58 -34.72 -13.80 -28.59
N HIS A 59 -34.37 -12.83 -29.45
CA HIS A 59 -34.41 -11.37 -29.30
C HIS A 59 -35.81 -10.73 -29.20
N VAL A 60 -35.87 -9.49 -28.68
CA VAL A 60 -36.53 -8.32 -29.33
C VAL A 60 -35.73 -7.02 -29.07
N HIS A 61 -35.62 -6.15 -30.08
CA HIS A 61 -35.16 -4.74 -29.97
C HIS A 61 -36.37 -3.79 -29.85
N ALA A 62 -36.22 -2.67 -29.15
CA ALA A 62 -37.01 -1.46 -29.40
C ALA A 62 -36.16 -0.19 -29.19
N ARG A 63 -36.42 0.87 -29.98
CA ARG A 63 -35.67 2.14 -30.04
C ARG A 63 -36.67 3.31 -30.20
N THR A 64 -36.18 4.55 -30.04
CA THR A 64 -36.80 5.86 -30.37
C THR A 64 -38.00 6.33 -29.50
N LYS A 65 -37.90 7.41 -28.69
CA LYS A 65 -37.83 8.89 -28.97
C LYS A 65 -39.20 9.52 -29.36
N PRO A 66 -39.49 10.83 -29.11
CA PRO A 66 -39.69 11.48 -27.79
C PRO A 66 -40.84 12.55 -27.80
N VAL A 67 -40.85 13.49 -26.83
CA VAL A 67 -41.33 14.91 -26.92
C VAL A 67 -42.79 15.30 -26.56
N ASN A 68 -42.87 16.35 -25.71
CA ASN A 68 -43.86 17.42 -25.46
C ASN A 68 -45.23 17.26 -24.72
N GLU A 69 -45.29 18.04 -23.63
CA GLU A 69 -46.24 19.13 -23.29
C GLU A 69 -47.61 18.90 -22.60
N ARG A 70 -47.81 19.83 -21.65
CA ARG A 70 -48.97 20.25 -20.83
C ARG A 70 -50.24 20.56 -21.68
N PRO A 71 -51.48 20.64 -21.12
CA PRO A 71 -51.74 21.36 -19.87
C PRO A 71 -52.88 20.89 -18.93
N GLN A 72 -52.98 21.63 -17.82
CA GLN A 72 -53.97 21.53 -16.74
C GLN A 72 -55.43 21.68 -17.22
N ARG A 73 -56.36 21.07 -16.48
CA ARG A 73 -57.71 21.61 -16.26
C ARG A 73 -58.14 21.44 -14.80
N HIS A 74 -58.66 22.53 -14.23
CA HIS A 74 -59.38 22.51 -12.96
C HIS A 74 -60.75 21.83 -13.12
N HIS A 75 -61.23 21.17 -12.07
CA HIS A 75 -62.64 21.24 -11.69
C HIS A 75 -62.76 21.20 -10.16
N HIS A 76 -63.49 22.17 -9.60
CA HIS A 76 -64.05 22.12 -8.25
C HIS A 76 -65.18 21.08 -8.19
N HIS A 77 -65.33 20.41 -7.05
CA HIS A 77 -66.62 20.28 -6.38
C HIS A 77 -66.43 19.99 -4.89
N ASP A 78 -67.31 20.56 -4.07
CA ASP A 78 -67.17 20.67 -2.62
C ASP A 78 -67.80 19.51 -1.82
N ASP A 79 -67.61 19.59 -0.50
CA ASP A 79 -68.40 19.02 0.59
C ASP A 79 -68.40 17.49 0.83
N LEU A 80 -67.73 17.06 1.92
CA LEU A 80 -68.39 16.90 3.24
C LEU A 80 -67.39 16.38 4.30
N HIS A 81 -67.29 17.07 5.44
CA HIS A 81 -66.60 16.56 6.65
C HIS A 81 -67.53 15.66 7.49
N PRO A 82 -66.95 14.74 8.29
CA PRO A 82 -66.87 15.05 9.72
C PRO A 82 -65.47 14.82 10.33
N SER A 83 -65.30 15.41 11.51
CA SER A 83 -64.05 15.52 12.28
C SER A 83 -63.49 14.20 12.83
N SER A 84 -62.18 14.02 12.71
CA SER A 84 -61.38 13.34 13.75
C SER A 84 -60.03 14.04 13.91
N THR A 85 -59.67 14.37 15.15
CA THR A 85 -58.44 15.07 15.50
C THR A 85 -57.25 14.11 15.48
N SER A 86 -56.28 14.35 14.61
CA SER A 86 -54.89 13.96 14.84
C SER A 86 -53.97 15.12 14.47
N SER A 87 -52.99 15.42 15.31
CA SER A 87 -51.99 16.45 15.01
C SER A 87 -51.00 15.89 13.99
N SER A 88 -51.29 16.12 12.70
CA SER A 88 -50.29 15.98 11.65
C SER A 88 -49.13 16.92 11.96
N MET A 89 -47.99 16.36 12.39
CA MET A 89 -46.72 17.06 12.23
C MET A 89 -46.55 17.30 10.73
N SER A 90 -46.50 18.57 10.33
CA SER A 90 -46.18 18.93 8.96
C SER A 90 -44.81 18.36 8.61
N SER A 91 -44.77 17.33 7.77
CA SER A 91 -43.54 16.82 7.20
C SER A 91 -42.95 17.91 6.32
N VAL A 92 -42.05 18.70 6.90
CA VAL A 92 -41.16 19.56 6.11
C VAL A 92 -40.34 18.60 5.27
N ASN A 93 -40.57 18.61 3.95
CA ASN A 93 -39.71 17.92 2.99
C ASN A 93 -38.37 18.66 2.94
N LEU A 94 -37.55 18.43 3.98
CA LEU A 94 -36.13 18.74 3.97
C LEU A 94 -35.49 17.79 2.98
N THR A 95 -35.38 18.24 1.73
CA THR A 95 -34.55 17.59 0.71
C THR A 95 -33.10 17.82 1.10
N PHE A 96 -32.53 16.92 1.90
CA PHE A 96 -31.10 16.86 2.16
C PHE A 96 -30.40 16.08 1.03
N SER A 97 -29.14 16.42 0.74
CA SER A 97 -28.26 15.65 -0.12
C SER A 97 -27.62 14.50 0.65
N GLY A 98 -27.31 13.40 -0.05
CA GLY A 98 -26.76 12.18 0.56
C GLY A 98 -27.83 11.14 0.94
N LEU A 99 -27.39 9.93 1.29
CA LEU A 99 -28.23 8.79 1.67
C LEU A 99 -28.97 9.03 3.00
N TYR A 100 -28.29 9.69 3.94
CA TYR A 100 -28.82 10.16 5.23
C TYR A 100 -28.26 11.57 5.50
N PRO A 101 -28.92 12.40 6.32
CA PRO A 101 -28.35 13.67 6.77
C PRO A 101 -27.02 13.41 7.50
N GLU A 102 -25.99 14.21 7.21
CA GLU A 102 -24.64 14.06 7.76
C GLU A 102 -24.59 13.86 9.30
N PRO A 103 -25.35 14.59 10.14
CA PRO A 103 -25.35 14.37 11.59
C PRO A 103 -25.78 12.95 12.04
N LEU A 104 -26.48 12.18 11.20
CA LEU A 104 -26.89 10.80 11.50
C LEU A 104 -25.81 9.76 11.15
N TRP A 105 -24.75 10.13 10.44
CA TRP A 105 -23.63 9.25 10.13
C TRP A 105 -22.66 9.06 11.29
N TYR A 106 -22.50 10.05 12.17
CA TYR A 106 -21.56 9.98 13.28
C TYR A 106 -21.95 8.92 14.31
N THR A 107 -21.18 7.83 14.32
CA THR A 107 -21.32 6.72 15.25
C THR A 107 -20.63 6.97 16.60
N THR A 108 -19.97 8.13 16.76
CA THR A 108 -19.47 8.68 18.04
C THR A 108 -20.56 9.26 18.96
N SER A 109 -21.81 9.33 18.46
CA SER A 109 -22.99 9.85 19.16
C SER A 109 -23.11 9.34 20.62
N PRO A 110 -23.43 10.21 21.60
CA PRO A 110 -24.06 11.53 21.45
C PRO A 110 -23.11 12.70 21.20
N ARG A 111 -21.78 12.53 21.30
CA ARG A 111 -20.79 13.60 21.06
C ARG A 111 -20.32 13.53 19.60
N THR A 112 -20.56 14.56 18.81
CA THR A 112 -20.21 14.57 17.38
C THR A 112 -19.65 15.93 16.94
N PRO A 113 -18.91 16.00 15.82
CA PRO A 113 -18.45 17.28 15.25
C PRO A 113 -19.60 18.28 15.00
N CYS A 114 -20.80 17.79 14.68
CA CYS A 114 -21.96 18.63 14.38
C CYS A 114 -22.65 19.22 15.62
N ASN A 115 -22.37 18.73 16.84
CA ASN A 115 -23.08 19.15 18.05
C ASN A 115 -22.19 19.54 19.24
N ASP A 116 -20.88 19.30 19.16
CA ASP A 116 -19.88 19.74 20.12
C ASP A 116 -18.82 20.64 19.45
N PRO A 117 -18.85 21.97 19.64
CA PRO A 117 -17.85 22.87 19.07
C PRO A 117 -16.45 22.69 19.71
N SER A 118 -16.32 21.85 20.75
CA SER A 118 -15.04 21.46 21.34
C SER A 118 -14.52 20.09 20.85
N PHE A 119 -15.19 19.47 19.88
CA PHE A 119 -14.81 18.17 19.31
C PHE A 119 -13.36 18.20 18.76
N PRO A 120 -12.54 17.18 19.04
CA PRO A 120 -11.13 17.18 18.64
C PRO A 120 -10.96 17.23 17.12
N GLY A 121 -10.22 18.23 16.65
CA GLY A 121 -9.93 18.47 15.23
C GLY A 121 -10.89 19.41 14.52
N LEU A 122 -11.91 19.96 15.20
CA LEU A 122 -12.82 20.93 14.60
C LEU A 122 -12.17 22.32 14.49
N VAL A 123 -12.09 22.85 13.27
CA VAL A 123 -11.61 24.20 12.93
C VAL A 123 -12.64 24.84 12.01
N ASP A 124 -13.23 25.97 12.43
CA ASP A 124 -14.23 26.73 11.67
C ASP A 124 -15.42 25.90 11.11
N GLY A 125 -15.76 24.81 11.79
CA GLY A 125 -16.83 23.88 11.41
C GLY A 125 -16.37 22.68 10.56
N GLN A 126 -15.12 22.67 10.08
CA GLN A 126 -14.52 21.56 9.34
C GLN A 126 -13.70 20.65 10.26
N LEU A 127 -13.72 19.34 10.03
CA LEU A 127 -13.04 18.33 10.84
C LEU A 127 -11.72 17.91 10.17
N HIS A 128 -10.62 18.19 10.84
CA HIS A 128 -9.26 17.85 10.42
C HIS A 128 -8.67 16.77 11.33
N SER A 129 -7.54 16.16 10.91
CA SER A 129 -6.80 15.29 11.81
C SER A 129 -6.01 16.09 12.85
N ILE A 130 -6.05 15.63 14.10
CA ILE A 130 -5.15 16.11 15.15
C ILE A 130 -3.82 15.35 15.15
N ALA A 131 -2.85 15.85 15.91
CA ALA A 131 -1.57 15.19 16.16
C ALA A 131 -1.73 13.88 16.96
N MET A 132 -0.79 12.94 16.78
CA MET A 132 -0.73 11.70 17.55
C MET A 132 -0.28 11.99 18.99
N PRO A 133 -0.88 11.35 20.01
CA PRO A 133 -0.43 11.48 21.40
C PRO A 133 1.03 11.04 21.59
N ASN A 134 1.80 11.81 22.36
CA ASN A 134 3.13 11.40 22.80
C ASN A 134 3.01 10.24 23.80
N LEU A 135 3.40 9.03 23.39
CA LEU A 135 3.19 7.79 24.14
C LEU A 135 4.01 7.67 25.45
N THR A 136 4.85 8.65 25.76
CA THR A 136 5.57 8.76 27.04
C THR A 136 4.91 9.75 28.01
N THR A 137 4.08 10.68 27.52
CA THR A 137 3.55 11.79 28.34
C THR A 137 2.07 12.12 28.11
N CYS A 138 1.36 11.37 27.26
CA CYS A 138 -0.05 11.60 26.97
C CYS A 138 -0.93 11.45 28.20
N THR A 139 -2.00 12.24 28.28
CA THR A 139 -3.08 12.00 29.22
C THR A 139 -4.09 11.00 28.64
N ARG A 140 -4.97 10.46 29.48
CA ARG A 140 -6.14 9.68 29.01
C ARG A 140 -6.97 10.46 27.98
N GLN A 141 -7.12 11.77 28.19
CA GLN A 141 -7.92 12.62 27.32
C GLN A 141 -7.28 12.76 25.94
N ASP A 142 -5.95 12.88 25.83
CA ASP A 142 -5.27 12.93 24.54
C ASP A 142 -5.54 11.66 23.70
N VAL A 143 -5.55 10.49 24.34
CA VAL A 143 -5.82 9.22 23.66
C VAL A 143 -7.30 9.09 23.28
N VAL A 144 -8.23 9.51 24.17
CA VAL A 144 -9.68 9.52 23.86
C VAL A 144 -10.01 10.53 22.76
N ASP A 145 -9.41 11.71 22.76
CA ASP A 145 -9.61 12.72 21.71
C ASP A 145 -9.01 12.26 20.38
N TYR A 146 -7.87 11.54 20.39
CA TYR A 146 -7.31 10.92 19.18
C TYR A 146 -8.21 9.81 18.63
N PHE A 147 -8.84 9.01 19.49
CA PHE A 147 -9.81 8.00 19.09
C PHE A 147 -11.09 8.62 18.53
N ASP A 148 -11.69 9.59 19.25
CA ASP A 148 -12.89 10.33 18.81
C ASP A 148 -12.65 10.98 17.44
N ASN A 149 -11.49 11.62 17.24
CA ASN A 149 -11.09 12.22 15.96
C ASN A 149 -10.92 11.16 14.85
N THR A 150 -10.16 10.09 15.10
CA THR A 150 -9.92 9.00 14.12
C THR A 150 -11.23 8.39 13.62
N TRP A 151 -12.15 8.12 14.56
CA TRP A 151 -13.43 7.49 14.27
C TRP A 151 -14.36 8.43 13.49
N ALA A 152 -14.42 9.70 13.89
CA ALA A 152 -15.24 10.72 13.24
C ALA A 152 -14.75 11.10 11.84
N LEU A 153 -13.43 11.08 11.57
CA LEU A 153 -12.89 11.30 10.22
C LEU A 153 -13.39 10.23 9.23
N THR A 154 -13.48 8.98 9.67
CA THR A 154 -14.03 7.88 8.85
C THR A 154 -15.53 8.07 8.64
N ASP A 155 -16.31 8.34 9.69
CA ASP A 155 -17.75 8.60 9.53
C ASP A 155 -18.04 9.83 8.66
N MET A 156 -17.21 10.88 8.75
CA MET A 156 -17.25 12.06 7.88
C MET A 156 -17.04 11.68 6.41
N LEU A 157 -15.94 10.99 6.06
CA LEU A 157 -15.68 10.59 4.67
C LEU A 157 -16.83 9.72 4.12
N PHE A 158 -17.37 8.81 4.91
CA PHE A 158 -18.47 7.94 4.52
C PHE A 158 -19.85 8.63 4.53
N SER A 159 -20.03 9.78 5.18
CA SER A 159 -21.28 10.55 5.08
C SER A 159 -21.57 11.09 3.67
N SER A 160 -20.56 11.10 2.79
CA SER A 160 -20.65 11.52 1.39
C SER A 160 -21.55 10.66 0.49
N PHE A 161 -21.86 9.40 0.85
CA PHE A 161 -22.58 8.50 -0.04
C PHE A 161 -23.99 8.99 -0.39
N GLN A 162 -24.33 9.01 -1.68
CA GLN A 162 -25.68 9.34 -2.17
C GLN A 162 -26.63 8.14 -2.24
N SER A 163 -26.15 6.88 -2.16
CA SER A 163 -27.01 5.69 -2.17
C SER A 163 -26.37 4.44 -1.55
N GLU A 164 -27.20 3.52 -1.04
CA GLU A 164 -26.77 2.16 -0.63
C GLU A 164 -26.12 1.39 -1.79
N ALA A 165 -26.57 1.61 -3.04
CA ALA A 165 -26.00 0.97 -4.21
C ALA A 165 -24.53 1.35 -4.42
N ALA A 166 -24.20 2.63 -4.24
CA ALA A 166 -22.81 3.12 -4.31
C ALA A 166 -21.92 2.53 -3.19
N PHE A 167 -22.48 2.26 -2.01
CA PHE A 167 -21.75 1.69 -0.87
C PHE A 167 -21.37 0.21 -1.09
N VAL A 168 -22.22 -0.57 -1.75
CA VAL A 168 -21.98 -2.00 -2.04
C VAL A 168 -21.45 -2.29 -3.46
N GLN A 169 -21.29 -1.26 -4.30
CA GLN A 169 -20.66 -1.39 -5.61
C GLN A 169 -19.13 -1.54 -5.48
N PRO A 170 -18.48 -2.51 -6.14
CA PRO A 170 -17.02 -2.57 -6.22
C PRO A 170 -16.46 -1.53 -7.20
N PRO A 171 -15.21 -1.08 -7.03
CA PRO A 171 -14.56 -0.18 -7.99
C PRO A 171 -14.57 -0.74 -9.42
N PRO A 172 -14.60 0.12 -10.48
CA PRO A 172 -14.75 -0.33 -11.87
C PRO A 172 -13.68 -1.33 -12.35
N HIS A 173 -12.52 -1.35 -11.68
CA HIS A 173 -11.41 -2.25 -11.99
C HIS A 173 -11.54 -3.65 -11.39
N GLN A 174 -12.45 -3.88 -10.43
CA GLN A 174 -12.70 -5.18 -9.77
C GLN A 174 -11.46 -5.80 -9.09
N LEU A 175 -10.44 -5.01 -8.76
CA LEU A 175 -9.25 -5.40 -7.97
C LEU A 175 -9.33 -4.82 -6.54
N ARG A 176 -10.53 -4.67 -5.98
CA ARG A 176 -10.81 -4.37 -4.57
C ARG A 176 -12.25 -4.80 -4.23
N HIS A 177 -12.55 -4.85 -2.93
CA HIS A 177 -13.92 -4.96 -2.42
C HIS A 177 -14.70 -3.64 -2.52
N PRO A 178 -16.04 -3.68 -2.39
CA PRO A 178 -16.87 -2.48 -2.24
C PRO A 178 -16.56 -1.67 -0.98
N MET A 179 -17.04 -0.44 -0.96
CA MET A 179 -16.85 0.51 0.14
C MET A 179 -17.45 0.03 1.47
N ALA A 180 -18.45 -0.85 1.43
CA ALA A 180 -18.96 -1.58 2.60
C ALA A 180 -17.86 -2.35 3.37
N PHE A 181 -16.89 -2.93 2.66
CA PHE A 181 -15.72 -3.54 3.30
C PHE A 181 -14.88 -2.49 4.03
N TYR A 182 -14.57 -1.38 3.37
CA TYR A 182 -13.69 -0.34 3.91
C TYR A 182 -14.28 0.41 5.11
N TYR A 183 -15.61 0.42 5.27
CA TYR A 183 -16.27 0.97 6.47
C TYR A 183 -16.31 -0.01 7.65
N GLY A 184 -16.49 -1.31 7.37
CA GLY A 184 -16.63 -2.36 8.40
C GLY A 184 -15.32 -3.03 8.82
N HIS A 185 -14.32 -3.09 7.95
CA HIS A 185 -13.03 -3.74 8.21
C HIS A 185 -12.20 -3.04 9.29
N PRO A 186 -12.00 -1.70 9.28
CA PRO A 186 -11.32 -1.03 10.39
C PRO A 186 -12.02 -1.27 11.73
N THR A 187 -13.35 -1.25 11.75
CA THR A 187 -14.18 -1.54 12.93
C THR A 187 -13.95 -2.96 13.46
N CYS A 188 -13.95 -3.96 12.57
CA CYS A 188 -13.61 -5.35 12.88
C CYS A 188 -12.17 -5.48 13.41
N PHE A 189 -11.24 -4.71 12.84
CA PHE A 189 -9.83 -4.75 13.19
C PHE A 189 -9.57 -4.37 14.65
N TYR A 190 -10.25 -3.34 15.19
CA TYR A 190 -10.17 -3.02 16.64
C TYR A 190 -10.48 -4.23 17.52
N ILE A 191 -11.60 -4.92 17.26
CA ILE A 191 -12.02 -6.07 18.06
C ILE A 191 -11.04 -7.22 17.91
N ASN A 192 -10.63 -7.56 16.68
CA ASN A 192 -9.71 -8.66 16.44
C ASN A 192 -8.33 -8.43 17.06
N LYS A 193 -7.75 -7.22 16.96
CA LYS A 193 -6.45 -6.90 17.58
C LYS A 193 -6.54 -6.78 19.09
N CYS A 194 -7.61 -6.21 19.66
CA CYS A 194 -7.83 -6.21 21.11
C CYS A 194 -7.95 -7.64 21.66
N ARG A 195 -8.62 -8.55 20.94
CA ARG A 195 -8.71 -9.97 21.33
C ARG A 195 -7.37 -10.69 21.25
N LEU A 196 -6.54 -10.39 20.25
CA LEU A 196 -5.19 -10.95 20.14
C LEU A 196 -4.20 -10.40 21.19
N ALA A 197 -4.40 -9.16 21.64
CA ALA A 197 -3.63 -8.54 22.73
C ALA A 197 -4.08 -8.96 24.14
N GLY A 198 -5.27 -9.59 24.27
CA GLY A 198 -5.86 -9.96 25.55
C GLY A 198 -6.61 -8.82 26.26
N LEU A 199 -6.99 -7.77 25.53
CA LEU A 199 -7.84 -6.68 26.01
C LEU A 199 -9.35 -7.02 25.99
N LEU A 200 -9.74 -8.01 25.18
CA LEU A 200 -11.12 -8.49 25.05
C LEU A 200 -11.12 -10.03 24.92
N ASP A 201 -12.05 -10.71 25.59
CA ASP A 201 -12.21 -12.17 25.44
C ASP A 201 -13.12 -12.55 24.25
N GLN A 202 -14.17 -11.77 24.01
CA GLN A 202 -15.29 -12.13 23.15
C GLN A 202 -15.43 -11.20 21.94
N PRO A 203 -16.00 -11.70 20.82
CA PRO A 203 -16.44 -10.85 19.71
C PRO A 203 -17.59 -9.92 20.13
N VAL A 204 -17.74 -8.79 19.44
CA VAL A 204 -18.94 -7.92 19.51
C VAL A 204 -20.00 -8.40 18.52
N ASN A 205 -19.58 -8.74 17.30
CA ASN A 205 -20.45 -9.36 16.30
C ASN A 205 -19.62 -10.36 15.47
N ALA A 206 -19.64 -11.63 15.89
CA ALA A 206 -18.84 -12.68 15.28
C ALA A 206 -19.07 -12.87 13.77
N ALA A 207 -20.27 -12.57 13.26
CA ALA A 207 -20.57 -12.71 11.84
C ALA A 207 -19.96 -11.56 11.01
N PHE A 208 -19.97 -10.34 11.56
CA PHE A 208 -19.32 -9.19 10.90
C PHE A 208 -17.80 -9.28 11.03
N GLU A 209 -17.31 -9.76 12.17
CA GLU A 209 -15.88 -10.01 12.37
C GLU A 209 -15.36 -11.05 11.36
N ASP A 210 -16.06 -12.16 11.11
CA ASP A 210 -15.70 -13.14 10.06
C ASP A 210 -15.83 -12.56 8.63
N LEU A 211 -16.92 -11.81 8.36
CA LEU A 211 -17.16 -11.21 7.04
C LEU A 211 -16.06 -10.21 6.64
N PHE A 212 -15.64 -9.38 7.59
CA PHE A 212 -14.70 -8.29 7.38
C PHE A 212 -13.25 -8.62 7.77
N GLU A 213 -12.93 -9.76 8.39
CA GLU A 213 -11.56 -10.10 8.80
C GLU A 213 -10.56 -10.03 7.62
N VAL A 214 -10.96 -10.59 6.47
CA VAL A 214 -10.07 -10.80 5.31
C VAL A 214 -10.18 -9.67 4.29
N GLY A 215 -9.12 -8.85 4.21
CA GLY A 215 -8.87 -7.95 3.08
C GLY A 215 -8.43 -8.66 1.80
N VAL A 216 -8.36 -7.91 0.70
CA VAL A 216 -7.80 -8.41 -0.56
C VAL A 216 -6.47 -7.74 -0.83
N ASP A 217 -5.44 -8.56 -0.98
CA ASP A 217 -4.17 -8.21 -1.62
C ASP A 217 -4.13 -8.92 -2.97
N GLU A 218 -4.71 -8.28 -4.00
CA GLU A 218 -4.59 -8.73 -5.39
C GLU A 218 -3.13 -8.66 -5.84
N MET A 219 -2.46 -9.82 -5.89
CA MET A 219 -1.03 -9.94 -6.21
C MET A 219 -0.70 -9.51 -7.65
N ARG A 220 -1.72 -9.38 -8.52
CA ARG A 220 -1.59 -9.00 -9.93
C ARG A 220 -2.75 -8.14 -10.39
N TRP A 221 -2.51 -7.31 -11.40
CA TRP A 221 -3.52 -6.44 -12.03
C TRP A 221 -4.62 -7.19 -12.81
N ASP A 222 -4.49 -8.51 -13.00
CA ASP A 222 -5.50 -9.40 -13.57
C ASP A 222 -6.18 -10.33 -12.55
N ASP A 223 -5.79 -10.30 -11.27
CA ASP A 223 -6.36 -11.12 -10.20
C ASP A 223 -7.66 -10.50 -9.64
N MET A 224 -8.71 -10.45 -10.46
CA MET A 224 -9.97 -9.77 -10.11
C MET A 224 -10.66 -10.40 -8.88
N SER A 225 -10.97 -9.55 -7.90
CA SER A 225 -11.84 -9.89 -6.79
C SER A 225 -13.23 -10.28 -7.31
N LYS A 226 -13.61 -11.52 -7.04
CA LYS A 226 -14.86 -12.10 -7.53
C LYS A 226 -16.11 -11.47 -6.93
N ASN A 227 -15.98 -10.76 -5.81
CA ASN A 227 -17.05 -10.04 -5.10
C ASN A 227 -18.33 -10.89 -4.89
N GLU A 228 -18.16 -12.18 -4.61
CA GLU A 228 -19.22 -13.18 -4.39
C GLU A 228 -19.94 -13.05 -3.01
N LYS A 229 -19.51 -12.12 -2.16
CA LYS A 229 -20.08 -11.88 -0.82
C LYS A 229 -21.32 -10.98 -0.90
N GLU A 230 -22.37 -11.31 -0.16
CA GLU A 230 -23.45 -10.37 0.17
C GLU A 230 -22.95 -9.38 1.23
N TRP A 231 -23.06 -8.08 0.95
CA TRP A 231 -22.61 -7.02 1.85
C TRP A 231 -23.77 -6.44 2.68
N PRO A 232 -23.58 -6.18 3.98
CA PRO A 232 -24.59 -5.53 4.82
C PRO A 232 -24.84 -4.08 4.40
N SER A 233 -26.07 -3.60 4.64
CA SER A 233 -26.44 -2.21 4.42
C SER A 233 -25.66 -1.24 5.32
N VAL A 234 -25.60 0.04 4.91
CA VAL A 234 -24.97 1.11 5.70
C VAL A 234 -25.49 1.12 7.14
N ALA A 235 -26.82 1.06 7.32
CA ALA A 235 -27.45 1.08 8.64
C ALA A 235 -26.99 -0.06 9.56
N CYS A 236 -26.76 -1.26 9.00
CA CYS A 236 -26.23 -2.41 9.74
C CYS A 236 -24.76 -2.22 10.14
N VAL A 237 -23.92 -1.71 9.23
CA VAL A 237 -22.50 -1.43 9.53
C VAL A 237 -22.36 -0.29 10.54
N GLN A 238 -23.16 0.77 10.43
CA GLN A 238 -23.20 1.84 11.42
C GLN A 238 -23.64 1.35 12.81
N ALA A 239 -24.61 0.42 12.88
CA ALA A 239 -25.04 -0.16 14.16
C ALA A 239 -23.90 -0.96 14.82
N TYR A 240 -23.14 -1.73 14.03
CA TYR A 240 -21.92 -2.39 14.49
C TYR A 240 -20.83 -1.39 14.92
N ARG A 241 -20.58 -0.34 14.13
CA ARG A 241 -19.66 0.75 14.48
C ARG A 241 -20.00 1.38 15.83
N ARG A 242 -21.25 1.77 16.07
CA ARG A 242 -21.70 2.32 17.37
C ARG A 242 -21.41 1.38 18.55
N GLN A 243 -21.61 0.07 18.37
CA GLN A 243 -21.31 -0.92 19.41
C GLN A 243 -19.81 -1.03 19.69
N VAL A 244 -18.98 -1.14 18.64
CA VAL A 244 -17.52 -1.22 18.79
C VAL A 244 -16.94 0.07 19.36
N TYR A 245 -17.39 1.24 18.90
CA TYR A 245 -16.99 2.54 19.43
C TYR A 245 -17.18 2.61 20.96
N GLY A 246 -18.36 2.23 21.46
CA GLY A 246 -18.63 2.19 22.90
C GLY A 246 -17.74 1.22 23.68
N VAL A 247 -17.45 0.03 23.12
CA VAL A 247 -16.55 -0.95 23.74
C VAL A 247 -15.11 -0.43 23.80
N ILE A 248 -14.58 0.09 22.69
CA ILE A 248 -13.20 0.59 22.61
C ILE A 248 -13.04 1.85 23.45
N LYS A 249 -14.00 2.78 23.43
CA LYS A 249 -13.98 3.96 24.31
C LYS A 249 -13.97 3.57 25.79
N GLY A 250 -14.78 2.58 26.19
CA GLY A 250 -14.75 2.03 27.54
C GLY A 250 -13.39 1.44 27.95
N LEU A 251 -12.67 0.78 27.03
CA LEU A 251 -11.28 0.34 27.26
C LEU A 251 -10.35 1.55 27.43
N LEU A 252 -10.41 2.55 26.55
CA LEU A 252 -9.59 3.78 26.65
C LEU A 252 -9.85 4.55 27.96
N GLU A 253 -11.10 4.58 28.43
CA GLU A 253 -11.50 5.25 29.66
C GLU A 253 -11.07 4.49 30.94
N SER A 254 -10.87 3.17 30.87
CA SER A 254 -10.57 2.33 32.04
C SER A 254 -9.16 1.73 32.11
N HIS A 255 -8.43 1.60 31.00
CA HIS A 255 -7.16 0.87 30.96
C HIS A 255 -6.05 1.56 31.75
N ALA A 256 -5.20 0.78 32.43
CA ALA A 256 -4.16 1.29 33.33
C ALA A 256 -3.05 2.09 32.63
N ASP A 257 -2.67 1.68 31.42
CA ASP A 257 -1.62 2.37 30.61
C ASP A 257 -1.97 3.82 30.25
N PHE A 258 -3.20 4.28 30.45
CA PHE A 258 -3.61 5.68 30.23
C PHE A 258 -3.94 6.42 31.54
N ALA A 259 -3.52 5.89 32.70
CA ALA A 259 -3.69 6.59 33.98
C ALA A 259 -2.66 7.72 34.13
N ASP A 260 -2.99 8.75 34.90
CA ASP A 260 -2.08 9.88 35.14
C ASP A 260 -0.77 9.38 35.76
N GLY A 261 0.37 9.73 35.14
CA GLY A 261 1.69 9.25 35.55
C GLY A 261 2.03 7.82 35.11
N HIS A 262 1.38 7.29 34.06
CA HIS A 262 1.73 6.00 33.46
C HIS A 262 3.20 5.94 32.97
N GLY A 263 3.75 4.73 32.87
CA GLY A 263 5.03 4.49 32.21
C GLY A 263 4.91 4.52 30.67
N PRO A 264 6.02 4.60 29.92
CA PRO A 264 5.97 4.71 28.45
C PRO A 264 5.19 3.55 27.81
N ILE A 265 4.28 3.87 26.90
CA ILE A 265 3.56 2.88 26.09
C ILE A 265 4.47 2.48 24.93
N THR A 266 4.71 1.16 24.78
CA THR A 266 5.66 0.62 23.79
C THR A 266 5.05 -0.55 23.03
N ALA A 267 5.73 -1.06 22.00
CA ALA A 267 5.32 -2.27 21.27
C ALA A 267 5.23 -3.56 22.13
N ALA A 268 5.63 -3.52 23.41
CA ALA A 268 5.40 -4.60 24.37
C ALA A 268 4.11 -4.42 25.21
N SER A 269 3.50 -3.24 25.21
CA SER A 269 2.28 -2.93 25.96
C SER A 269 1.04 -3.49 25.27
N GLN A 270 0.07 -4.03 26.01
CA GLN A 270 -1.19 -4.51 25.42
C GLN A 270 -1.97 -3.39 24.71
N SER A 271 -1.91 -2.18 25.28
CA SER A 271 -2.48 -0.95 24.72
C SER A 271 -1.93 -0.55 23.34
N TRP A 272 -0.77 -1.08 22.91
CA TRP A 272 -0.24 -0.86 21.56
C TRP A 272 -1.20 -1.33 20.46
N ALA A 273 -2.03 -2.34 20.74
CA ALA A 273 -3.06 -2.81 19.81
C ALA A 273 -4.19 -1.78 19.57
N LEU A 274 -4.42 -0.85 20.51
CA LEU A 274 -5.40 0.22 20.35
C LEU A 274 -4.87 1.31 19.40
N PHE A 275 -3.61 1.72 19.56
CA PHE A 275 -2.94 2.61 18.61
C PHE A 275 -2.79 1.97 17.23
N MET A 276 -2.44 0.69 17.16
CA MET A 276 -2.41 -0.06 15.90
C MET A 276 -3.75 0.00 15.17
N ALA A 277 -4.87 -0.12 15.89
CA ALA A 277 -6.19 -0.06 15.28
C ALA A 277 -6.60 1.36 14.84
N MET A 278 -6.24 2.39 15.61
CA MET A 278 -6.45 3.79 15.20
C MET A 278 -5.62 4.13 13.95
N GLU A 279 -4.35 3.75 13.90
CA GLU A 279 -3.51 3.97 12.71
C GLU A 279 -3.95 3.13 11.52
N HIS A 280 -4.45 1.91 11.74
CA HIS A 280 -5.04 1.10 10.69
C HIS A 280 -6.31 1.73 10.10
N GLU A 281 -7.17 2.33 10.93
CA GLU A 281 -8.33 3.10 10.44
C GLU A 281 -7.88 4.34 9.64
N ARG A 282 -6.76 4.99 9.99
CA ARG A 282 -6.18 6.10 9.22
C ARG A 282 -5.59 5.68 7.87
N ILE A 283 -5.00 4.48 7.76
CA ILE A 283 -4.64 3.86 6.46
C ILE A 283 -5.90 3.67 5.60
N HIS A 284 -6.97 3.15 6.22
CA HIS A 284 -8.22 2.88 5.53
C HIS A 284 -9.01 4.15 5.16
N LEU A 285 -8.90 5.23 5.92
CA LEU A 285 -9.43 6.56 5.56
C LEU A 285 -8.81 7.05 4.24
N GLU A 286 -7.48 7.06 4.15
CA GLU A 286 -6.75 7.46 2.95
C GLU A 286 -7.08 6.52 1.77
N THR A 287 -6.98 5.20 1.99
CA THR A 287 -7.32 4.19 0.96
C THR A 287 -8.75 4.36 0.44
N SER A 288 -9.73 4.58 1.32
CA SER A 288 -11.13 4.80 0.95
C SER A 288 -11.29 6.00 0.03
N SER A 289 -10.60 7.11 0.32
CA SER A 289 -10.70 8.32 -0.50
C SER A 289 -10.17 8.12 -1.93
N VAL A 290 -9.11 7.33 -2.12
CA VAL A 290 -8.60 6.97 -3.46
C VAL A 290 -9.64 6.14 -4.22
N LEU A 291 -10.24 5.13 -3.55
CA LEU A 291 -11.28 4.30 -4.18
C LEU A 291 -12.52 5.12 -4.54
N MET A 292 -12.96 6.04 -3.69
CA MET A 292 -14.05 6.99 -4.00
C MET A 292 -13.72 7.85 -5.24
N GLN A 293 -12.47 8.26 -5.42
CA GLN A 293 -12.01 8.99 -6.61
C GLN A 293 -12.11 8.13 -7.89
N GLU A 294 -11.89 6.81 -7.79
CA GLU A 294 -12.04 5.84 -8.90
C GLU A 294 -13.49 5.49 -9.24
N HIS A 295 -14.42 5.66 -8.30
CA HIS A 295 -15.86 5.51 -8.54
C HIS A 295 -16.45 6.66 -9.38
N ALA A 296 -17.70 6.50 -9.80
CA ALA A 296 -18.47 7.56 -10.46
C ALA A 296 -18.67 8.75 -9.51
N VAL A 297 -18.52 9.98 -10.00
CA VAL A 297 -18.63 11.21 -9.19
C VAL A 297 -20.02 11.33 -8.53
N ASP A 298 -21.08 11.02 -9.26
CA ASP A 298 -22.48 11.06 -8.81
C ASP A 298 -22.81 10.13 -7.62
N ASN A 299 -21.88 9.25 -7.22
CA ASN A 299 -22.03 8.42 -6.02
C ASN A 299 -21.85 9.21 -4.71
N PHE A 300 -21.24 10.40 -4.77
CA PHE A 300 -20.79 11.16 -3.61
C PHE A 300 -21.26 12.62 -3.62
N VAL A 301 -21.38 13.21 -2.44
CA VAL A 301 -21.51 14.66 -2.23
C VAL A 301 -20.52 15.05 -1.13
N GLN A 302 -19.88 16.23 -1.23
CA GLN A 302 -18.99 16.68 -0.16
C GLN A 302 -19.81 16.93 1.13
N PRO A 303 -19.43 16.35 2.28
CA PRO A 303 -20.01 16.67 3.59
C PRO A 303 -19.68 18.11 4.03
N ASP A 304 -20.58 18.75 4.79
CA ASP A 304 -20.40 20.13 5.27
C ASP A 304 -19.20 20.25 6.22
N THR A 305 -18.93 19.21 7.03
CA THR A 305 -17.75 19.17 7.91
C THR A 305 -16.46 18.76 7.19
N PHE A 306 -16.52 18.29 5.94
CA PHE A 306 -15.32 17.87 5.21
C PHE A 306 -14.52 19.11 4.77
N PRO A 307 -13.20 19.16 5.02
CA PRO A 307 -12.34 20.27 4.63
C PRO A 307 -12.53 20.74 3.18
N SER A 308 -12.44 22.05 2.93
CA SER A 308 -12.54 22.56 1.56
C SER A 308 -11.37 22.07 0.68
N TYR A 309 -11.57 22.03 -0.64
CA TYR A 309 -10.42 21.94 -1.57
C TYR A 309 -9.49 23.13 -1.37
N HIS A 310 -8.21 22.96 -1.74
CA HIS A 310 -7.25 24.06 -1.72
C HIS A 310 -7.77 25.22 -2.61
N PRO A 311 -7.63 26.51 -2.21
CA PRO A 311 -8.24 27.64 -2.92
C PRO A 311 -7.91 27.79 -4.42
N SER A 312 -6.85 27.13 -4.91
CA SER A 312 -6.55 27.02 -6.35
C SER A 312 -7.64 26.32 -7.16
N ALA A 313 -8.39 25.39 -6.56
CA ALA A 313 -9.46 24.64 -7.23
C ALA A 313 -10.57 25.55 -7.81
N SER A 314 -10.75 26.73 -7.22
CA SER A 314 -11.74 27.74 -7.61
C SER A 314 -11.21 28.79 -8.60
N ARG A 315 -10.01 28.60 -9.15
CA ARG A 315 -9.45 29.51 -10.18
C ARG A 315 -10.24 29.44 -11.49
N PRO A 316 -10.24 30.51 -12.32
CA PRO A 316 -10.90 30.50 -13.62
C PRO A 316 -10.37 29.40 -14.55
N ARG A 317 -11.17 29.00 -15.54
CA ARG A 317 -10.88 27.90 -16.47
C ARG A 317 -9.45 27.94 -17.03
N SER A 318 -8.71 26.89 -16.71
CA SER A 318 -7.31 26.69 -17.08
C SER A 318 -7.09 26.63 -18.60
N ALA A 319 -5.85 26.91 -19.04
CA ALA A 319 -5.48 26.79 -20.45
C ALA A 319 -5.75 25.38 -21.01
N LYS A 320 -6.21 25.28 -22.26
CA LYS A 320 -6.38 24.00 -22.97
C LYS A 320 -5.04 23.34 -23.32
N VAL A 321 -4.01 24.16 -23.50
CA VAL A 321 -2.62 23.78 -23.77
C VAL A 321 -1.79 24.49 -22.71
N PRO A 322 -1.33 23.78 -21.65
CA PRO A 322 -0.61 24.40 -20.56
C PRO A 322 0.81 24.80 -20.99
N VAL A 323 1.29 25.93 -20.47
CA VAL A 323 2.63 26.48 -20.74
C VAL A 323 3.43 26.60 -19.45
N GLU A 324 4.63 26.02 -19.43
CA GLU A 324 5.56 26.11 -18.30
C GLU A 324 5.93 27.58 -18.00
N GLY A 325 5.98 27.93 -16.71
CA GLY A 325 6.19 29.30 -16.24
C GLY A 325 4.97 30.21 -16.39
N THR A 326 3.83 29.71 -16.90
CA THR A 326 2.55 30.45 -16.98
C THR A 326 1.42 29.70 -16.28
N ASP A 327 1.12 28.47 -16.70
CA ASP A 327 0.04 27.63 -16.15
C ASP A 327 0.52 26.68 -15.04
N TYR A 328 1.82 26.41 -14.99
CA TYR A 328 2.49 25.59 -13.97
C TYR A 328 3.96 26.03 -13.80
N PRO A 329 4.57 25.85 -12.62
CA PRO A 329 5.92 26.33 -12.36
C PRO A 329 7.00 25.57 -13.14
N VAL A 330 8.14 26.25 -13.38
CA VAL A 330 9.35 25.63 -13.93
C VAL A 330 9.99 24.72 -12.88
N ASN A 331 10.02 23.42 -13.13
CA ASN A 331 10.54 22.46 -12.16
C ASN A 331 12.06 22.26 -12.31
N ARG A 332 12.84 23.18 -11.71
CA ARG A 332 14.31 23.19 -11.77
C ARG A 332 14.94 21.98 -11.07
N MET A 333 16.08 21.51 -11.57
CA MET A 333 16.91 20.52 -10.87
C MET A 333 17.81 21.21 -9.83
N ILE A 334 17.74 20.77 -8.58
CA ILE A 334 18.60 21.22 -7.48
C ILE A 334 19.65 20.16 -7.20
N GLN A 335 20.92 20.55 -7.20
CA GLN A 335 22.06 19.67 -6.93
C GLN A 335 22.15 19.33 -5.43
N VAL A 336 22.17 18.03 -5.12
CA VAL A 336 22.40 17.50 -3.77
C VAL A 336 23.88 17.10 -3.67
N ALA A 337 24.73 18.11 -3.46
CA ALA A 337 26.19 17.96 -3.49
C ALA A 337 26.72 17.15 -2.30
N THR A 338 27.67 16.23 -2.54
CA THR A 338 28.35 15.42 -1.51
C THR A 338 29.18 16.29 -0.55
N HIS A 339 29.16 15.96 0.75
CA HIS A 339 29.89 16.75 1.76
C HIS A 339 31.40 16.55 1.62
N ASP A 340 32.11 17.59 1.17
CA ASP A 340 33.57 17.58 0.92
C ASP A 340 34.07 16.40 0.08
N GLY A 341 33.27 15.95 -0.90
CA GLY A 341 33.59 14.80 -1.75
C GLY A 341 33.49 13.44 -1.05
N ARG A 342 32.86 13.36 0.12
CA ARG A 342 32.54 12.10 0.83
C ARG A 342 31.08 11.69 0.56
N PRO A 343 30.77 10.37 0.51
CA PRO A 343 29.39 9.90 0.42
C PRO A 343 28.50 10.50 1.49
N HIS A 344 27.28 10.86 1.11
CA HIS A 344 26.26 11.23 2.08
C HIS A 344 25.75 9.99 2.80
N VAL A 345 25.87 9.98 4.12
CA VAL A 345 25.45 8.83 4.95
C VAL A 345 24.11 9.15 5.58
N VAL A 346 23.08 8.38 5.23
CA VAL A 346 21.76 8.42 5.87
C VAL A 346 21.54 7.18 6.72
N THR A 347 20.83 7.34 7.84
CA THR A 347 20.37 6.22 8.66
C THR A 347 18.85 6.12 8.55
N LEU A 348 18.38 5.00 8.02
CA LEU A 348 16.99 4.58 8.00
C LEU A 348 16.66 3.84 9.30
N GLY A 349 15.42 3.99 9.77
CA GLY A 349 14.89 3.28 10.94
C GLY A 349 14.42 4.21 12.05
N LYS A 350 13.39 3.77 12.76
CA LYS A 350 12.78 4.44 13.91
C LYS A 350 13.42 3.94 15.21
N PRO A 351 13.90 4.84 16.08
CA PRO A 351 14.35 4.44 17.42
C PRO A 351 13.19 3.82 18.20
N SER A 352 13.45 2.69 18.89
CA SER A 352 12.45 2.04 19.74
C SER A 352 12.02 2.88 20.95
N SER A 353 12.78 3.92 21.29
CA SER A 353 12.49 4.93 22.31
C SER A 353 11.75 6.15 21.78
N PHE A 354 11.47 6.23 20.47
CA PHE A 354 10.71 7.35 19.90
C PHE A 354 9.25 7.28 20.36
N PRO A 355 8.66 8.34 20.94
CA PRO A 355 7.44 8.24 21.74
C PRO A 355 6.17 8.35 20.89
N SER A 356 6.13 7.65 19.75
CA SER A 356 4.96 7.56 18.86
C SER A 356 4.75 6.12 18.42
N PHE A 357 3.50 5.77 18.08
CA PHE A 357 3.22 4.49 17.43
C PHE A 357 3.99 4.40 16.11
N GLY A 358 4.54 3.23 15.79
CA GLY A 358 5.15 2.94 14.50
C GLY A 358 4.82 1.54 14.02
N TRP A 359 4.79 1.36 12.71
CA TRP A 359 4.65 0.04 12.10
C TRP A 359 5.94 -0.78 12.25
N ASP A 360 5.82 -2.11 12.24
CA ASP A 360 6.94 -3.03 12.44
C ASP A 360 8.10 -2.79 11.46
N ASN A 361 7.77 -2.35 10.24
CA ASN A 361 8.68 -2.04 9.15
C ASN A 361 9.48 -0.74 9.27
N GLU A 362 9.10 0.13 10.20
CA GLU A 362 9.83 1.34 10.56
C GLU A 362 11.02 1.00 11.46
N TYR A 363 10.96 -0.12 12.19
CA TYR A 363 11.97 -0.52 13.17
C TYR A 363 13.09 -1.39 12.57
N GLY A 364 14.21 -1.43 13.29
CA GLY A 364 15.51 -1.83 12.74
C GLY A 364 16.33 -0.59 12.37
N ALA A 365 17.54 -0.78 11.86
CA ALA A 365 18.40 0.33 11.45
C ALA A 365 19.25 -0.04 10.23
N LYS A 366 19.29 0.84 9.23
CA LYS A 366 20.16 0.68 8.06
C LYS A 366 20.88 1.97 7.74
N THR A 367 22.21 1.93 7.80
CA THR A 367 23.06 3.02 7.31
C THR A 367 23.32 2.81 5.82
N VAL A 368 23.06 3.84 5.01
CA VAL A 368 23.22 3.84 3.56
C VAL A 368 24.12 5.00 3.16
N ALA A 369 25.13 4.72 2.34
CA ALA A 369 26.00 5.72 1.74
C ALA A 369 25.54 5.99 0.31
N VAL A 370 25.07 7.21 0.03
CA VAL A 370 24.83 7.70 -1.34
C VAL A 370 26.15 8.29 -1.83
N ALA A 371 26.86 7.52 -2.65
CA ALA A 371 28.25 7.80 -3.02
C ALA A 371 28.37 8.82 -4.16
N SER A 372 27.51 8.71 -5.17
CA SER A 372 27.47 9.66 -6.29
C SER A 372 26.63 10.90 -5.95
N PRO A 373 27.05 12.10 -6.39
CA PRO A 373 26.19 13.28 -6.39
C PRO A 373 25.03 13.08 -7.37
N PHE A 374 23.89 13.69 -7.06
CA PHE A 374 22.69 13.69 -7.89
C PHE A 374 22.01 15.05 -7.81
N ALA A 375 21.09 15.32 -8.73
CA ALA A 375 20.15 16.42 -8.64
C ALA A 375 18.72 15.91 -8.54
N ALA A 376 17.86 16.57 -7.79
CA ALA A 376 16.43 16.27 -7.74
C ALA A 376 15.61 17.47 -8.22
N SER A 377 14.44 17.21 -8.82
CA SER A 377 13.52 18.27 -9.21
C SER A 377 12.98 18.98 -7.96
N SER A 378 12.99 20.32 -7.96
CA SER A 378 12.62 21.15 -6.81
C SER A 378 11.20 20.88 -6.31
N GLN A 379 10.33 20.44 -7.21
CA GLN A 379 8.92 20.18 -6.98
C GLN A 379 8.60 18.75 -7.45
N LEU A 380 7.44 18.24 -7.05
CA LEU A 380 6.81 17.07 -7.67
C LEU A 380 6.51 17.34 -9.15
N VAL A 381 6.40 16.31 -9.98
CA VAL A 381 5.96 16.49 -11.37
C VAL A 381 4.50 16.93 -11.40
N SER A 382 4.24 18.10 -11.99
CA SER A 382 2.90 18.67 -12.10
C SER A 382 2.08 18.03 -13.22
N ASN A 383 0.75 18.19 -13.19
CA ASN A 383 -0.13 17.77 -14.27
C ASN A 383 0.26 18.41 -15.62
N GLY A 384 0.68 19.68 -15.61
CA GLY A 384 1.13 20.41 -16.80
C GLY A 384 2.42 19.86 -17.39
N ALA A 385 3.41 19.53 -16.54
CA ALA A 385 4.63 18.87 -16.98
C ALA A 385 4.34 17.46 -17.56
N PHE A 386 3.44 16.71 -16.92
CA PHE A 386 3.04 15.38 -17.38
C PHE A 386 2.19 15.40 -18.66
N TRP A 387 1.48 16.50 -18.93
CA TRP A 387 0.69 16.68 -20.15
C TRP A 387 1.56 16.61 -21.42
N GLN A 388 2.77 17.15 -21.37
CA GLN A 388 3.70 17.10 -22.50
C GLN A 388 4.14 15.65 -22.81
N PHE A 389 4.34 14.80 -21.79
CA PHE A 389 4.54 13.35 -21.96
C PHE A 389 3.33 12.64 -22.60
N VAL A 390 2.11 12.98 -22.19
CA VAL A 390 0.87 12.42 -22.79
C VAL A 390 0.76 12.82 -24.26
N LYS A 391 0.98 14.09 -24.57
CA LYS A 391 0.93 14.68 -25.92
C LYS A 391 1.98 14.09 -26.87
N ASP A 392 3.20 13.87 -26.39
CA ASP A 392 4.29 13.27 -27.19
C ASP A 392 4.14 11.75 -27.39
N GLY A 393 2.97 11.19 -27.04
CA GLY A 393 2.67 9.77 -27.24
C GLY A 393 3.36 8.88 -26.20
N GLY A 394 3.63 9.37 -24.99
CA GLY A 394 4.22 8.61 -23.89
C GLY A 394 3.46 7.32 -23.56
N TYR A 395 2.12 7.40 -23.56
CA TYR A 395 1.25 6.22 -23.43
C TYR A 395 1.18 5.34 -24.68
N LEU A 396 1.72 5.75 -25.84
CA LEU A 396 1.70 4.98 -27.08
C LEU A 396 3.04 4.29 -27.39
N ASN A 397 4.15 4.79 -26.86
CA ASN A 397 5.50 4.30 -27.14
C ASN A 397 5.96 3.23 -26.13
N GLN A 398 5.87 1.95 -26.52
CA GLN A 398 6.27 0.80 -25.70
C GLN A 398 7.69 0.88 -25.10
N LYS A 399 8.64 1.53 -25.79
CA LYS A 399 10.05 1.60 -25.35
C LYS A 399 10.23 2.36 -24.03
N LEU A 400 9.25 3.19 -23.65
CA LEU A 400 9.26 3.96 -22.41
C LEU A 400 8.89 3.11 -21.18
N TRP A 401 8.28 1.95 -21.37
CA TRP A 401 7.67 1.17 -20.28
C TRP A 401 8.54 -0.03 -19.89
N SER A 402 8.40 -0.51 -18.65
CA SER A 402 8.85 -1.86 -18.30
C SER A 402 7.95 -2.92 -18.97
N VAL A 403 8.37 -4.19 -19.01
CA VAL A 403 7.53 -5.28 -19.53
C VAL A 403 6.22 -5.37 -18.76
N THR A 404 6.28 -5.32 -17.43
CA THR A 404 5.12 -5.34 -16.53
C THR A 404 4.25 -4.10 -16.67
N GLY A 405 4.85 -2.91 -16.75
CA GLY A 405 4.14 -1.64 -16.92
C GLY A 405 3.44 -1.53 -18.27
N TRP A 406 4.05 -2.01 -19.36
CA TRP A 406 3.40 -2.07 -20.66
C TRP A 406 2.24 -3.06 -20.70
N ALA A 407 2.40 -4.22 -20.04
CA ALA A 407 1.34 -5.22 -19.93
C ALA A 407 0.14 -4.65 -19.15
N TRP A 408 0.38 -4.05 -17.98
CA TRP A 408 -0.62 -3.30 -17.21
C TRP A 408 -1.32 -2.23 -18.06
N ARG A 409 -0.56 -1.29 -18.63
CA ARG A 409 -1.08 -0.19 -19.47
C ARG A 409 -1.99 -0.74 -20.57
N SER A 410 -1.57 -1.82 -21.23
CA SER A 410 -2.25 -2.40 -22.38
C SER A 410 -3.53 -3.15 -21.99
N PHE A 411 -3.51 -3.89 -20.87
CA PHE A 411 -4.72 -4.50 -20.30
C PHE A 411 -5.75 -3.45 -19.87
N ARG A 412 -5.28 -2.40 -19.18
CA ARG A 412 -6.12 -1.25 -18.76
C ARG A 412 -6.60 -0.39 -19.94
N ASN A 413 -5.98 -0.52 -21.11
CA ASN A 413 -6.20 0.35 -22.28
C ASN A 413 -6.09 1.85 -21.94
N THR A 414 -5.21 2.20 -21.00
CA THR A 414 -5.05 3.59 -20.54
C THR A 414 -4.20 4.42 -21.51
N LYS A 415 -4.48 5.72 -21.55
CA LYS A 415 -3.97 6.69 -22.54
C LYS A 415 -3.51 8.02 -21.92
N TRP A 416 -3.76 8.20 -20.62
CA TRP A 416 -3.49 9.37 -19.79
C TRP A 416 -3.70 8.96 -18.31
N PRO A 417 -3.32 9.76 -17.31
CA PRO A 417 -3.52 9.44 -15.89
C PRO A 417 -4.99 9.13 -15.54
N GLN A 418 -5.21 8.15 -14.65
CA GLN A 418 -6.53 7.60 -14.29
C GLN A 418 -7.60 8.66 -13.95
N PHE A 419 -7.18 9.77 -13.34
CA PHE A 419 -8.07 10.82 -12.84
C PHE A 419 -8.24 12.01 -13.81
N TRP A 420 -7.65 11.95 -15.01
CA TRP A 420 -7.90 12.92 -16.08
C TRP A 420 -9.15 12.52 -16.87
N ARG A 421 -10.09 13.44 -17.01
CA ARG A 421 -11.37 13.26 -17.70
C ARG A 421 -11.32 14.00 -19.04
N PRO A 422 -11.57 13.36 -20.20
CA PRO A 422 -11.48 14.05 -21.49
C PRO A 422 -12.59 15.11 -21.64
N ASP A 423 -12.21 16.35 -21.96
CA ASP A 423 -13.11 17.52 -22.06
C ASP A 423 -13.38 17.99 -23.50
N GLY A 424 -12.65 17.41 -24.47
CA GLY A 424 -12.69 17.82 -25.87
C GLY A 424 -12.78 16.65 -26.86
N PRO A 425 -12.70 16.94 -28.17
CA PRO A 425 -12.65 15.91 -29.21
C PRO A 425 -11.49 14.92 -28.99
N GLN A 426 -11.65 13.68 -29.47
CA GLN A 426 -10.60 12.67 -29.33
C GLN A 426 -9.28 13.15 -29.95
N GLY A 427 -8.20 13.12 -29.16
CA GLY A 427 -6.86 13.60 -29.59
C GLY A 427 -6.62 15.11 -29.42
N SER A 428 -7.57 15.87 -28.86
CA SER A 428 -7.38 17.28 -28.50
C SER A 428 -6.42 17.51 -27.32
N HIS A 429 -6.20 16.48 -26.50
CA HIS A 429 -5.48 16.55 -25.21
C HIS A 429 -6.08 17.59 -24.23
N GLU A 430 -7.38 17.88 -24.35
CA GLU A 430 -8.15 18.69 -23.41
C GLU A 430 -8.74 17.80 -22.30
N TYR A 431 -8.57 18.20 -21.05
CA TYR A 431 -8.97 17.43 -19.87
C TYR A 431 -9.65 18.30 -18.79
N ARG A 432 -10.42 17.66 -17.92
CA ARG A 432 -10.85 18.09 -16.58
C ARG A 432 -10.23 17.14 -15.54
N LEU A 433 -10.17 17.56 -14.27
CA LEU A 433 -9.59 16.76 -13.19
C LEU A 433 -10.68 16.16 -12.30
N ARG A 434 -10.64 14.84 -12.10
CA ARG A 434 -11.45 14.15 -11.07
C ARG A 434 -10.84 14.42 -9.70
N ALA A 435 -11.47 15.33 -8.94
CA ALA A 435 -11.21 15.52 -7.51
C ALA A 435 -11.93 14.42 -6.69
N LEU A 436 -11.94 14.52 -5.36
CA LEU A 436 -12.56 13.51 -4.49
C LEU A 436 -14.09 13.44 -4.65
N PHE A 437 -14.77 14.58 -4.61
CA PHE A 437 -16.24 14.68 -4.71
C PHE A 437 -16.73 15.27 -6.03
N ASP A 438 -15.82 15.82 -6.87
CA ASP A 438 -16.18 16.59 -8.07
C ASP A 438 -15.38 16.20 -9.32
N GLU A 439 -15.79 16.75 -10.46
CA GLU A 439 -14.95 16.94 -11.63
C GLU A 439 -14.76 18.45 -11.87
N ILE A 440 -13.54 18.94 -11.66
CA ILE A 440 -13.17 20.36 -11.67
C ILE A 440 -12.35 20.70 -12.92
N ASP A 441 -12.15 21.99 -13.17
CA ASP A 441 -11.28 22.45 -14.25
C ASP A 441 -9.81 22.07 -13.97
N MET A 442 -9.05 21.82 -15.03
CA MET A 442 -7.78 21.11 -14.96
C MET A 442 -6.70 21.87 -14.17
N GLN A 443 -6.19 21.27 -13.11
CA GLN A 443 -5.21 21.92 -12.23
C GLN A 443 -3.78 21.60 -12.67
N TRP A 444 -3.25 22.37 -13.62
CA TRP A 444 -1.94 22.10 -14.25
C TRP A 444 -0.75 22.24 -13.31
N ASP A 445 -0.84 23.07 -12.29
CA ASP A 445 0.19 23.32 -11.28
C ASP A 445 0.14 22.35 -10.09
N TRP A 446 -0.92 21.54 -9.95
CA TRP A 446 -1.00 20.48 -8.94
C TRP A 446 -0.13 19.28 -9.34
N PRO A 447 0.33 18.45 -8.39
CA PRO A 447 1.05 17.21 -8.70
C PRO A 447 0.20 16.29 -9.58
N VAL A 448 0.86 15.57 -10.49
CA VAL A 448 0.22 14.52 -11.28
C VAL A 448 0.02 13.27 -10.41
N GLN A 449 -1.20 12.75 -10.37
CA GLN A 449 -1.53 11.54 -9.63
C GLN A 449 -1.40 10.31 -10.55
N VAL A 450 -0.40 9.47 -10.30
CA VAL A 450 0.02 8.36 -11.17
C VAL A 450 0.53 7.16 -10.37
N ASN A 451 0.62 6.00 -11.02
CA ASN A 451 1.33 4.84 -10.45
C ASN A 451 2.83 4.83 -10.82
N LEU A 452 3.59 3.90 -10.24
CA LEU A 452 5.03 3.83 -10.47
C LEU A 452 5.39 3.48 -11.93
N HIS A 453 4.57 2.68 -12.63
CA HIS A 453 4.84 2.38 -14.04
C HIS A 453 4.78 3.63 -14.93
N GLU A 454 3.82 4.52 -14.67
CA GLU A 454 3.67 5.81 -15.33
C GLU A 454 4.82 6.78 -14.99
N ALA A 455 5.20 6.86 -13.70
CA ALA A 455 6.35 7.65 -13.25
C ALA A 455 7.68 7.20 -13.89
N GLN A 456 7.93 5.89 -13.94
CA GLN A 456 9.10 5.32 -14.61
C GLN A 456 9.10 5.62 -16.11
N ALA A 457 7.93 5.54 -16.77
CA ALA A 457 7.80 5.83 -18.20
C ALA A 457 8.06 7.31 -18.52
N PHE A 458 7.62 8.23 -17.65
CA PHE A 458 7.93 9.65 -17.77
C PHE A 458 9.44 9.92 -17.66
N CYS A 459 10.15 9.35 -16.69
CA CYS A 459 11.60 9.53 -16.57
C CYS A 459 12.34 8.98 -17.81
N ARG A 460 11.91 7.83 -18.37
CA ARG A 460 12.48 7.31 -19.62
C ARG A 460 12.16 8.15 -20.85
N TRP A 461 11.03 8.86 -20.87
CA TRP A 461 10.72 9.83 -21.91
C TRP A 461 11.62 11.06 -21.79
N LYS A 462 11.80 11.60 -20.58
CA LYS A 462 12.70 12.74 -20.35
C LYS A 462 14.14 12.43 -20.80
N ASN A 463 14.64 11.22 -20.53
CA ASN A 463 15.92 10.71 -21.06
C ASN A 463 16.00 10.64 -22.60
N GLN A 464 14.89 10.62 -23.33
CA GLN A 464 14.86 10.63 -24.80
C GLN A 464 14.72 12.04 -25.39
N GLN A 465 14.19 12.99 -24.60
CA GLN A 465 14.03 14.38 -25.01
C GLN A 465 15.28 15.23 -24.73
N ASP A 466 15.98 14.95 -23.62
CA ASP A 466 17.18 15.68 -23.24
C ASP A 466 18.43 15.03 -23.84
N ASP A 467 19.20 15.79 -24.64
CA ASP A 467 20.46 15.33 -25.28
C ASP A 467 21.58 14.92 -24.29
N ASN A 468 21.33 15.06 -22.98
CA ASN A 468 22.29 14.85 -21.90
C ASN A 468 22.45 13.38 -21.45
N ILE A 469 21.78 12.40 -22.08
CA ILE A 469 21.83 10.98 -21.66
C ILE A 469 23.26 10.38 -21.66
N ALA A 470 24.21 11.02 -22.33
CA ALA A 470 25.63 10.64 -22.30
C ALA A 470 26.34 10.96 -20.96
N SER A 471 25.79 11.88 -20.15
CA SER A 471 26.38 12.38 -18.89
C SER A 471 25.44 12.31 -17.69
N GLU A 472 24.13 12.34 -17.90
CA GLU A 472 23.09 12.34 -16.86
C GLU A 472 21.99 11.33 -17.19
N TYR A 473 21.40 10.69 -16.18
CA TYR A 473 20.28 9.77 -16.35
C TYR A 473 19.14 10.08 -15.38
N TYR A 474 17.96 10.34 -15.95
CA TYR A 474 16.75 10.62 -15.19
C TYR A 474 16.08 9.34 -14.69
N HIS A 475 15.76 9.29 -13.42
CA HIS A 475 15.04 8.20 -12.78
C HIS A 475 14.06 8.71 -11.71
N VAL A 476 13.26 7.79 -11.17
CA VAL A 476 12.40 8.07 -10.00
C VAL A 476 13.29 8.03 -8.75
N ILE A 477 13.01 8.84 -7.75
CA ILE A 477 13.80 8.94 -6.50
C ILE A 477 13.92 7.60 -5.76
N THR A 478 14.91 7.50 -4.86
CA THR A 478 15.06 6.38 -3.92
C THR A 478 14.82 6.80 -2.46
N GLU A 479 14.46 5.89 -1.57
CA GLU A 479 14.26 6.14 -0.15
C GLU A 479 15.50 6.81 0.51
N PRO A 480 16.76 6.36 0.25
CA PRO A 480 17.95 7.07 0.70
C PRO A 480 18.11 8.49 0.13
N MET A 481 17.77 8.71 -1.14
CA MET A 481 17.82 10.05 -1.76
C MET A 481 16.75 10.98 -1.17
N HIS A 482 15.54 10.46 -0.92
CA HIS A 482 14.45 11.22 -0.29
C HIS A 482 14.86 11.72 1.10
N GLN A 483 15.56 10.92 1.91
CA GLN A 483 16.11 11.36 3.21
C GLN A 483 17.09 12.54 3.08
N LEU A 484 17.83 12.64 1.97
CA LEU A 484 18.76 13.74 1.73
C LEU A 484 18.07 15.04 1.30
N LEU A 485 16.86 14.97 0.73
CA LEU A 485 16.08 16.16 0.41
C LEU A 485 15.53 16.87 1.66
N ARG A 486 15.47 16.19 2.80
CA ARG A 486 14.82 16.67 4.02
C ARG A 486 15.66 17.70 4.79
N ASN A 487 14.97 18.62 5.48
CA ASN A 487 15.57 19.40 6.56
C ASN A 487 16.05 18.44 7.67
N ASP A 488 17.04 18.87 8.47
CA ASP A 488 17.73 17.95 9.38
C ASP A 488 16.81 17.27 10.39
N LEU A 489 15.87 18.03 10.97
CA LEU A 489 14.87 17.54 11.92
C LEU A 489 13.88 16.54 11.32
N ASP A 490 13.65 16.60 10.01
CA ASP A 490 12.77 15.68 9.27
C ASP A 490 13.48 14.38 8.83
N LYS A 491 14.79 14.26 9.03
CA LYS A 491 15.50 12.99 8.80
C LYS A 491 15.15 11.99 9.89
N SER A 492 15.22 10.71 9.56
CA SER A 492 15.03 9.63 10.55
C SER A 492 16.13 9.64 11.64
N ASN A 493 17.32 10.17 11.33
CA ASN A 493 18.40 10.40 12.28
C ASN A 493 18.98 11.82 12.10
N PRO A 494 18.44 12.85 12.80
CA PRO A 494 18.93 14.22 12.71
C PRO A 494 20.37 14.34 13.25
N ILE A 495 21.17 15.23 12.67
CA ILE A 495 22.50 15.59 13.16
C ILE A 495 22.38 16.42 14.44
N THR A 496 21.39 17.31 14.52
CA THR A 496 21.09 18.03 15.77
C THR A 496 20.42 17.08 16.76
N SER A 497 21.21 16.48 17.66
CA SER A 497 20.73 15.61 18.73
C SER A 497 20.02 16.41 19.85
N SER A 498 18.89 17.01 19.50
CA SER A 498 17.93 17.57 20.45
C SER A 498 17.41 16.46 21.37
N THR A 499 17.35 16.73 22.67
CA THR A 499 16.66 15.86 23.64
C THR A 499 15.14 15.90 23.51
N THR A 500 14.61 16.81 22.69
CA THR A 500 13.18 16.93 22.35
C THR A 500 12.91 16.22 21.04
N PHE A 501 12.07 15.19 21.08
CA PHE A 501 11.56 14.50 19.89
C PHE A 501 10.72 15.47 19.05
N GLN A 502 11.23 15.90 17.90
CA GLN A 502 10.50 16.72 16.93
C GLN A 502 10.09 15.86 15.73
N ASP A 503 8.78 15.78 15.51
CA ASP A 503 8.13 15.20 14.33
C ASP A 503 6.80 15.95 14.14
N ALA A 504 6.42 16.23 12.89
CA ALA A 504 5.23 17.00 12.56
C ALA A 504 3.94 16.38 13.09
N ILE A 505 3.94 15.06 13.33
CA ILE A 505 2.79 14.33 13.88
C ILE A 505 2.76 14.24 15.41
N LEU A 506 3.85 14.57 16.10
CA LEU A 506 3.94 14.58 17.57
C LEU A 506 3.74 15.99 18.15
N ASN A 507 4.09 17.01 17.39
CA ASN A 507 3.89 18.40 17.81
C ASN A 507 2.38 18.66 17.84
N HIS A 508 1.82 18.84 19.05
CA HIS A 508 0.40 19.14 19.22
C HIS A 508 0.03 20.37 18.40
N LEU A 509 -0.75 20.16 17.32
CA LEU A 509 -1.30 21.25 16.53
C LEU A 509 -2.17 22.13 17.43
N PRO A 510 -1.99 23.46 17.44
CA PRO A 510 -2.85 24.36 18.17
C PRO A 510 -4.32 24.15 17.79
N ARG A 511 -5.22 24.31 18.75
CA ARG A 511 -6.66 24.39 18.43
C ARG A 511 -6.87 25.56 17.47
N HIS A 512 -7.77 25.37 16.49
CA HIS A 512 -8.12 26.37 15.47
C HIS A 512 -7.05 26.61 14.38
N THR A 513 -6.16 25.65 14.10
CA THR A 513 -5.33 25.66 12.88
C THR A 513 -5.10 24.26 12.32
N THR A 514 -4.51 24.18 11.13
CA THR A 514 -4.23 22.95 10.36
C THR A 514 -2.73 22.85 10.03
N MET A 515 -2.26 21.72 9.50
CA MET A 515 -0.87 21.61 9.00
C MET A 515 -0.57 22.59 7.86
N ALA A 516 -1.57 23.00 7.08
CA ALA A 516 -1.40 23.94 5.98
C ALA A 516 -1.47 25.42 6.38
N THR A 517 -1.99 25.73 7.58
CA THR A 517 -2.28 27.10 8.02
C THR A 517 -1.64 27.48 9.35
N THR A 518 -0.81 26.60 9.92
CA THR A 518 -0.09 26.88 11.17
C THR A 518 1.06 27.86 10.95
N ASP A 519 1.31 28.71 11.95
CA ASP A 519 2.49 29.59 12.03
C ASP A 519 3.61 28.98 12.91
N ASP A 520 3.29 27.95 13.70
CA ASP A 520 4.22 27.34 14.68
C ASP A 520 5.12 26.25 14.09
N ALA A 521 4.88 25.83 12.85
CA ALA A 521 5.62 24.78 12.16
C ALA A 521 5.66 25.01 10.62
N PRO A 522 6.60 24.39 9.89
CA PRO A 522 6.60 24.43 8.42
C PRO A 522 5.28 23.89 7.86
N GLN A 523 4.60 24.71 7.05
CA GLN A 523 3.29 24.38 6.48
C GLN A 523 3.38 23.20 5.51
N ARG A 524 2.44 22.26 5.61
CA ARG A 524 2.34 21.04 4.80
C ARG A 524 0.88 20.75 4.49
N ASN A 525 0.57 20.42 3.24
CA ASN A 525 -0.75 19.89 2.90
C ASN A 525 -0.86 18.43 3.35
N THR A 526 -1.18 18.17 4.61
CA THR A 526 -1.36 16.82 5.18
C THR A 526 -2.31 16.87 6.38
N ASN A 527 -2.55 15.76 7.09
CA ASN A 527 -3.51 15.66 8.19
C ASN A 527 -4.94 16.12 7.80
N VAL A 528 -5.34 15.92 6.54
CA VAL A 528 -6.62 16.38 5.99
C VAL A 528 -6.78 17.90 6.11
N SER A 529 -5.72 18.68 5.86
CA SER A 529 -5.81 20.15 5.89
C SER A 529 -6.67 20.72 4.74
N PHE A 530 -6.62 20.08 3.57
CA PHE A 530 -7.52 20.32 2.44
C PHE A 530 -8.08 18.99 1.91
N ALA A 531 -9.19 19.02 1.18
CA ALA A 531 -9.74 17.86 0.48
C ALA A 531 -9.08 17.56 -0.89
N SER A 532 -7.93 18.17 -1.18
CA SER A 532 -7.25 18.04 -2.46
C SER A 532 -5.75 18.22 -2.35
N PHE A 533 -5.05 17.87 -3.42
CA PHE A 533 -3.74 18.44 -3.70
C PHE A 533 -3.76 19.98 -3.74
N SER A 534 -2.58 20.56 -3.60
CA SER A 534 -2.29 21.98 -3.77
C SER A 534 -1.26 22.16 -4.90
N PRO A 535 -1.07 23.38 -5.46
CA PRO A 535 -0.01 23.64 -6.42
C PRO A 535 1.37 23.23 -5.86
N VAL A 536 2.22 22.64 -6.68
CA VAL A 536 3.51 22.05 -6.24
C VAL A 536 4.52 23.06 -5.69
N ASP A 537 4.24 24.36 -5.80
CA ASP A 537 5.02 25.48 -5.30
C ASP A 537 4.25 26.37 -4.29
N SER A 538 3.04 25.97 -3.87
CA SER A 538 2.18 26.74 -2.96
C SER A 538 2.69 26.76 -1.51
N MET A 539 3.22 25.64 -1.03
CA MET A 539 3.87 25.55 0.28
C MET A 539 5.31 26.05 0.19
N ALA A 540 5.79 26.69 1.26
CA ALA A 540 7.15 27.19 1.30
C ALA A 540 8.17 26.05 1.10
N PRO A 541 9.23 26.26 0.29
CA PRO A 541 10.28 25.26 0.14
C PRO A 541 11.09 25.14 1.44
N ASN A 542 11.73 24.00 1.61
CA ASN A 542 12.66 23.76 2.70
C ASN A 542 14.01 24.47 2.48
N ASP A 543 14.96 24.29 3.41
CA ASP A 543 16.23 25.03 3.45
C ASP A 543 17.11 24.78 2.22
N GLN A 544 16.90 23.68 1.51
CA GLN A 544 17.58 23.30 0.27
C GLN A 544 16.84 23.75 -0.99
N GLY A 545 15.62 24.29 -0.86
CA GLY A 545 14.79 24.75 -1.98
C GLY A 545 13.83 23.70 -2.54
N PHE A 546 13.60 22.58 -1.84
CA PHE A 546 12.62 21.56 -2.23
C PHE A 546 11.24 21.83 -1.62
N HIS A 547 10.20 21.81 -2.46
CA HIS A 547 8.80 21.84 -2.06
C HIS A 547 8.25 20.42 -1.90
N ASP A 548 7.22 20.25 -1.06
CA ASP A 548 6.43 19.03 -0.91
C ASP A 548 7.25 17.73 -0.73
N VAL A 549 8.33 17.78 0.07
CA VAL A 549 9.05 16.58 0.53
C VAL A 549 8.22 15.80 1.58
N PHE A 550 7.21 16.46 2.16
CA PHE A 550 6.18 15.87 2.99
C PHE A 550 4.83 16.51 2.69
N GLY A 551 3.78 15.69 2.63
CA GLY A 551 2.44 16.12 2.27
C GLY A 551 2.29 16.45 0.78
N ASN A 552 1.13 17.03 0.47
CA ASN A 552 0.56 17.16 -0.87
C ASN A 552 0.30 15.78 -1.49
N ALA A 553 1.33 15.09 -1.99
CA ALA A 553 1.22 13.75 -2.55
C ALA A 553 2.38 12.86 -2.12
N TRP A 554 2.12 11.58 -1.94
CA TRP A 554 3.15 10.56 -1.76
C TRP A 554 4.14 10.55 -2.93
N GLU A 555 5.43 10.43 -2.63
CA GLU A 555 6.48 10.19 -3.63
C GLU A 555 6.68 8.69 -3.84
N TRP A 556 6.43 8.19 -5.05
CA TRP A 556 6.90 6.87 -5.45
C TRP A 556 8.43 6.79 -5.41
N CYS A 557 8.97 5.71 -4.84
CA CYS A 557 10.40 5.38 -4.88
C CYS A 557 10.67 4.13 -5.75
N GLN A 558 11.92 3.95 -6.20
CA GLN A 558 12.35 2.73 -6.92
C GLN A 558 12.65 1.54 -6.00
N ASP A 559 12.75 1.79 -4.71
CA ASP A 559 13.06 0.80 -3.69
C ASP A 559 11.92 -0.21 -3.59
N HIS A 560 12.26 -1.49 -3.66
CA HIS A 560 11.32 -2.54 -3.26
C HIS A 560 11.17 -2.51 -1.74
N MET A 561 10.00 -2.85 -1.22
CA MET A 561 9.79 -2.93 0.22
C MET A 561 10.63 -4.07 0.81
N SER A 562 11.45 -3.75 1.81
CA SER A 562 12.34 -4.72 2.46
C SER A 562 12.48 -4.47 3.96
N ALA A 563 12.81 -5.55 4.69
CA ALA A 563 13.19 -5.49 6.08
C ALA A 563 14.39 -4.56 6.29
N LEU A 564 14.39 -3.80 7.39
CA LEU A 564 15.59 -3.17 7.92
C LEU A 564 16.34 -4.19 8.80
N PRO A 565 17.68 -4.13 8.91
CA PRO A 565 18.43 -4.95 9.86
C PRO A 565 17.92 -4.76 11.28
N GLY A 566 17.49 -5.86 11.91
CA GLY A 566 16.85 -5.85 13.24
C GLY A 566 15.33 -5.74 13.22
N PHE A 567 14.68 -5.74 12.05
CA PHE A 567 13.23 -5.88 11.89
C PHE A 567 12.70 -7.07 12.69
N LYS A 568 11.52 -6.90 13.30
CA LYS A 568 10.78 -7.94 14.01
C LYS A 568 9.29 -7.77 13.74
N VAL A 569 8.67 -8.82 13.21
CA VAL A 569 7.23 -8.92 13.01
C VAL A 569 6.49 -8.69 14.33
N HIS A 570 5.43 -7.87 14.31
CA HIS A 570 4.67 -7.58 15.52
C HIS A 570 3.71 -8.75 15.88
N PRO A 571 3.71 -9.30 17.11
CA PRO A 571 3.09 -10.60 17.44
C PRO A 571 1.54 -10.64 17.47
N VAL A 572 0.87 -9.51 17.21
CA VAL A 572 -0.59 -9.41 17.02
C VAL A 572 -1.00 -9.03 15.59
N TYR A 573 -0.04 -8.73 14.71
CA TYR A 573 -0.29 -8.40 13.31
C TYR A 573 0.91 -8.79 12.45
N ASP A 574 0.98 -10.09 12.16
CA ASP A 574 2.13 -10.73 11.50
C ASP A 574 2.08 -10.69 9.97
N ASP A 575 0.92 -10.33 9.40
CA ASP A 575 0.65 -10.23 7.98
C ASP A 575 0.56 -8.79 7.45
N PHE A 576 0.94 -7.77 8.24
CA PHE A 576 0.95 -6.36 7.77
C PHE A 576 2.08 -6.09 6.75
N THR A 577 3.35 -6.25 7.16
CA THR A 577 4.49 -5.97 6.26
C THR A 577 5.13 -7.24 5.72
N LEU A 578 5.20 -8.32 6.50
CA LEU A 578 5.97 -9.51 6.11
C LEU A 578 5.63 -10.05 4.70
N PRO A 579 4.35 -10.16 4.28
CA PRO A 579 3.97 -10.59 2.93
C PRO A 579 4.59 -9.74 1.80
N CYS A 580 4.91 -8.49 2.09
CA CYS A 580 5.33 -7.49 1.12
C CYS A 580 6.85 -7.41 0.92
N PHE A 581 7.63 -8.24 1.64
CA PHE A 581 9.05 -8.47 1.35
C PHE A 581 9.23 -9.49 0.21
N ASP A 582 8.51 -9.26 -0.90
CA ASP A 582 8.40 -10.14 -2.07
C ASP A 582 9.18 -9.65 -3.29
N GLY A 583 9.73 -8.43 -3.23
CA GLY A 583 10.45 -7.81 -4.35
C GLY A 583 9.55 -7.26 -5.46
N GLU A 584 8.25 -7.14 -5.22
CA GLU A 584 7.27 -6.62 -6.18
C GLU A 584 6.52 -5.40 -5.61
N HIS A 585 6.36 -5.30 -4.29
CA HIS A 585 5.94 -4.08 -3.61
C HIS A 585 7.04 -3.02 -3.63
N HIS A 586 6.67 -1.77 -3.88
CA HIS A 586 7.58 -0.63 -3.93
C HIS A 586 7.24 0.40 -2.85
N VAL A 587 8.28 1.05 -2.31
CA VAL A 587 8.17 2.05 -1.25
C VAL A 587 7.55 3.35 -1.78
N ILE A 588 6.71 3.98 -0.97
CA ILE A 588 6.26 5.37 -1.11
C ILE A 588 6.61 6.16 0.15
N MET A 589 7.01 7.44 -0.01
CA MET A 589 7.49 8.31 1.07
C MET A 589 6.76 9.67 1.08
N GLY A 590 6.74 10.34 2.24
CA GLY A 590 6.32 11.75 2.38
C GLY A 590 4.87 12.00 2.78
N GLY A 591 3.94 11.08 2.51
CA GLY A 591 2.52 11.27 2.81
C GLY A 591 1.78 12.18 1.82
N SER A 592 0.45 12.07 1.77
CA SER A 592 -0.42 12.93 0.97
C SER A 592 -1.19 13.96 1.82
N PHE A 593 -2.07 14.73 1.17
CA PHE A 593 -3.09 15.56 1.84
C PHE A 593 -4.03 14.76 2.76
N MET A 594 -4.32 13.50 2.43
CA MET A 594 -5.16 12.59 3.24
C MET A 594 -4.41 11.81 4.31
N SER A 595 -3.08 11.67 4.19
CA SER A 595 -2.26 11.00 5.20
C SER A 595 -2.39 11.68 6.55
N SER A 596 -2.46 10.89 7.62
CA SER A 596 -2.68 11.40 8.97
C SER A 596 -2.15 10.45 10.05
N GLY A 597 -1.75 11.01 11.19
CA GLY A 597 -1.12 10.20 12.26
C GLY A 597 0.23 9.61 11.83
N GLY A 598 0.52 8.40 12.30
CA GLY A 598 1.65 7.59 11.83
C GLY A 598 1.48 7.03 10.42
N ASN A 599 0.26 7.02 9.86
CA ASN A 599 0.04 6.76 8.44
C ASN A 599 0.51 7.95 7.58
N GLY A 600 1.76 7.89 7.12
CA GLY A 600 2.33 8.74 6.08
C GLY A 600 2.78 10.14 6.48
N ALA A 601 2.18 10.74 7.52
CA ALA A 601 2.59 12.06 7.99
C ALA A 601 3.84 12.04 8.88
N SER A 602 4.25 10.88 9.44
CA SER A 602 5.49 10.78 10.23
C SER A 602 6.72 10.73 9.34
N LYS A 603 7.82 11.33 9.81
CA LYS A 603 9.13 11.22 9.16
C LYS A 603 9.70 9.80 9.08
N PHE A 604 9.16 8.86 9.85
CA PHE A 604 9.57 7.45 9.83
C PHE A 604 8.71 6.55 8.94
N SER A 605 7.55 7.01 8.47
CA SER A 605 6.60 6.18 7.72
C SER A 605 7.24 5.59 6.46
N ARG A 606 7.14 4.25 6.30
CA ARG A 606 7.58 3.49 5.12
C ARG A 606 6.42 2.66 4.59
N PHE A 607 5.65 3.23 3.67
CA PHE A 607 4.50 2.56 3.07
C PHE A 607 4.86 1.90 1.75
N HIS A 608 4.08 0.90 1.36
CA HIS A 608 4.43 0.05 0.23
C HIS A 608 3.19 -0.42 -0.53
N PHE A 609 3.27 -0.39 -1.86
CA PHE A 609 2.19 -0.80 -2.74
C PHE A 609 2.73 -1.50 -3.99
N ARG A 610 1.90 -2.33 -4.64
CA ARG A 610 2.20 -2.82 -5.99
C ARG A 610 2.30 -1.61 -6.95
N PRO A 611 3.22 -1.63 -7.93
CA PRO A 611 3.51 -0.49 -8.81
C PRO A 611 2.38 -0.07 -9.75
N HIS A 612 1.26 -0.80 -9.75
CA HIS A 612 0.09 -0.59 -10.58
C HIS A 612 -1.15 -0.08 -9.82
N PHE A 613 -1.14 -0.04 -8.48
CA PHE A 613 -2.22 0.57 -7.71
C PHE A 613 -2.10 2.09 -7.73
N PHE A 614 -3.24 2.76 -7.83
CA PHE A 614 -3.32 4.20 -7.58
C PHE A 614 -3.37 4.46 -6.08
N GLN A 615 -2.75 5.56 -5.67
CA GLN A 615 -2.76 6.15 -4.34
C GLN A 615 -2.88 7.68 -4.54
N HIS A 616 -2.91 8.48 -3.47
CA HIS A 616 -2.68 9.93 -3.56
C HIS A 616 -1.18 10.21 -3.76
N ALA A 617 -0.63 9.66 -4.84
CA ALA A 617 0.80 9.60 -5.12
C ALA A 617 1.15 10.23 -6.47
N GLY A 618 2.22 11.02 -6.45
CA GLY A 618 2.94 11.48 -7.62
C GLY A 618 4.38 10.97 -7.59
N PHE A 619 5.30 11.72 -8.16
CA PHE A 619 6.72 11.38 -8.15
C PHE A 619 7.60 12.61 -8.37
N ARG A 620 8.87 12.45 -8.00
CA ARG A 620 9.95 13.40 -8.23
C ARG A 620 10.97 12.82 -9.21
N VAL A 621 11.55 13.67 -10.05
CA VAL A 621 12.60 13.26 -10.98
C VAL A 621 13.95 13.48 -10.32
N VAL A 622 14.81 12.47 -10.37
CA VAL A 622 16.23 12.56 -10.01
C VAL A 622 17.07 12.44 -11.27
N SER A 623 18.12 13.24 -11.39
CA SER A 623 19.22 13.06 -12.34
C SER A 623 20.46 12.57 -11.61
N SER A 624 21.01 11.45 -12.06
CA SER A 624 22.26 10.88 -11.53
C SER A 624 23.32 10.79 -12.63
N ALA A 625 24.57 11.03 -12.27
CA ALA A 625 25.68 11.07 -13.21
C ALA A 625 25.95 9.71 -13.88
N VAL A 626 26.13 9.73 -15.20
CA VAL A 626 26.54 8.55 -15.99
C VAL A 626 28.06 8.43 -15.93
N THR A 627 28.54 7.25 -15.57
CA THR A 627 29.96 6.89 -15.56
C THR A 627 30.22 5.76 -16.53
N THR A 628 31.46 5.62 -17.01
CA THR A 628 31.86 4.51 -17.89
C THR A 628 32.77 3.57 -17.10
N THR A 629 32.44 2.27 -17.09
CA THR A 629 33.28 1.25 -16.43
C THR A 629 34.57 1.00 -17.20
N THR A 630 35.54 0.31 -16.58
CA THR A 630 36.76 -0.15 -17.25
C THR A 630 36.49 -1.05 -18.47
N ASP A 631 35.35 -1.76 -18.47
CA ASP A 631 34.90 -2.62 -19.59
C ASP A 631 34.18 -1.82 -20.70
N GLY A 632 33.95 -0.51 -20.51
CA GLY A 632 33.31 0.39 -21.48
C GLY A 632 31.78 0.50 -21.36
N ASP A 633 31.17 -0.15 -20.36
CA ASP A 633 29.72 -0.07 -20.13
C ASP A 633 29.34 1.27 -19.47
N GLN A 634 28.25 1.90 -19.94
CA GLN A 634 27.67 3.09 -19.29
C GLN A 634 26.80 2.68 -18.12
N VAL A 635 27.12 3.21 -16.94
CA VAL A 635 26.45 2.88 -15.67
C VAL A 635 26.10 4.11 -14.84
N VAL A 636 25.07 3.96 -14.02
CA VAL A 636 24.64 4.93 -13.00
C VAL A 636 24.56 4.24 -11.64
N ASP A 637 24.93 4.95 -10.57
CA ASP A 637 24.77 4.47 -9.20
C ASP A 637 23.42 4.94 -8.64
N VAL A 638 22.53 3.99 -8.35
CA VAL A 638 21.19 4.26 -7.81
C VAL A 638 21.02 3.40 -6.57
N MET A 639 21.46 3.96 -5.44
CA MET A 639 21.41 3.27 -4.15
C MET A 639 19.98 3.24 -3.58
N THR A 640 19.43 2.02 -3.44
CA THR A 640 18.14 1.77 -2.81
C THR A 640 18.30 1.11 -1.43
N SER A 641 17.35 1.35 -0.53
CA SER A 641 17.28 0.76 0.81
C SER A 641 17.19 -0.78 0.79
N CYS A 642 16.67 -1.36 -0.30
CA CYS A 642 16.62 -2.82 -0.49
C CYS A 642 17.93 -3.46 -0.98
N VAL A 643 18.98 -2.71 -1.36
CA VAL A 643 20.28 -3.30 -1.73
C VAL A 643 20.87 -4.05 -0.54
N ASN A 644 21.15 -5.35 -0.70
CA ASN A 644 21.55 -6.25 0.38
C ASN A 644 20.55 -6.19 1.57
N ALA A 645 19.26 -6.33 1.27
CA ALA A 645 18.23 -6.52 2.29
C ALA A 645 18.47 -7.82 3.08
N PRO A 646 18.37 -7.79 4.42
CA PRO A 646 18.40 -8.99 5.24
C PRO A 646 17.05 -9.71 5.21
N GLU A 647 17.05 -10.99 5.59
CA GLU A 647 15.84 -11.74 5.94
C GLU A 647 15.00 -11.00 7.02
N PRO A 648 13.67 -11.21 7.06
CA PRO A 648 12.91 -12.20 6.30
C PRO A 648 12.48 -11.73 4.90
N HIS A 649 12.17 -12.71 4.05
CA HIS A 649 11.64 -12.54 2.68
C HIS A 649 10.52 -13.56 2.46
N THR A 650 9.53 -13.26 1.60
CA THR A 650 8.44 -14.21 1.28
C THR A 650 8.72 -15.09 0.07
N VAL A 651 9.72 -14.70 -0.71
CA VAL A 651 10.30 -15.47 -1.82
C VAL A 651 11.80 -15.60 -1.60
N VAL A 652 12.47 -16.43 -2.41
CA VAL A 652 13.93 -16.47 -2.51
C VAL A 652 14.47 -15.06 -2.73
N ASN A 653 15.48 -14.62 -1.94
CA ASN A 653 15.94 -13.22 -1.84
C ASN A 653 15.83 -12.47 -3.19
N PRO A 654 14.78 -11.63 -3.35
CA PRO A 654 14.45 -11.00 -4.63
C PRO A 654 15.14 -9.64 -4.79
N PHE A 655 15.97 -9.25 -3.82
CA PHE A 655 16.53 -7.91 -3.73
C PHE A 655 17.92 -7.82 -4.38
N ARG A 656 18.28 -6.61 -4.78
CA ARG A 656 19.54 -6.32 -5.49
C ARG A 656 20.73 -6.50 -4.55
N THR A 657 21.84 -7.01 -5.07
CA THR A 657 23.13 -7.05 -4.34
C THR A 657 24.06 -5.89 -4.68
N SER A 658 23.68 -5.07 -5.67
CA SER A 658 24.43 -3.90 -6.15
C SER A 658 23.51 -2.71 -6.43
N SER A 659 24.03 -1.50 -6.22
CA SER A 659 23.43 -0.22 -6.58
C SER A 659 23.73 0.22 -8.01
N THR A 660 24.62 -0.47 -8.73
CA THR A 660 25.03 -0.09 -10.10
C THR A 660 24.04 -0.58 -11.14
N PHE A 661 23.48 0.33 -11.93
CA PHE A 661 22.60 0.04 -13.06
C PHE A 661 23.33 0.29 -14.38
N VAL A 662 23.24 -0.65 -15.32
CA VAL A 662 23.74 -0.47 -16.70
C VAL A 662 22.64 0.18 -17.55
N LEU A 663 22.95 1.29 -18.20
CA LEU A 663 21.96 2.10 -18.93
C LEU A 663 21.65 1.57 -20.33
N HIS A 664 22.70 1.11 -21.02
CA HIS A 664 22.59 0.51 -22.34
C HIS A 664 23.52 -0.70 -22.45
N PRO A 665 23.00 -1.93 -22.58
CA PRO A 665 23.70 -2.93 -23.35
C PRO A 665 23.67 -2.41 -24.79
N SER A 666 24.77 -1.83 -25.23
CA SER A 666 25.00 -1.62 -26.66
C SER A 666 24.90 -2.99 -27.36
N LYS A 667 24.76 -3.01 -28.69
CA LYS A 667 24.86 -4.26 -29.45
C LYS A 667 26.23 -4.98 -29.32
N VAL A 668 27.16 -4.42 -28.55
CA VAL A 668 28.43 -5.03 -28.15
C VAL A 668 28.69 -4.80 -26.64
N SER A 669 27.84 -5.36 -25.77
CA SER A 669 28.30 -5.89 -24.46
C SER A 669 27.40 -7.04 -23.99
N SER A 670 27.34 -8.10 -24.82
CA SER A 670 26.99 -9.43 -24.30
C SER A 670 27.96 -9.88 -23.21
N VAL A 671 29.15 -9.25 -23.12
CA VAL A 671 30.23 -9.60 -22.19
C VAL A 671 29.79 -9.50 -20.72
N PHE A 672 29.12 -8.43 -20.26
CA PHE A 672 28.69 -8.37 -18.85
C PHE A 672 27.66 -9.46 -18.52
N LEU A 673 26.61 -9.61 -19.32
CA LEU A 673 25.59 -10.64 -19.10
C LEU A 673 26.15 -12.06 -19.25
N THR A 674 27.07 -12.28 -20.19
CA THR A 674 27.78 -13.57 -20.35
C THR A 674 28.79 -13.80 -19.22
N LYS A 675 29.48 -12.78 -18.70
CA LYS A 675 30.31 -12.88 -17.48
C LYS A 675 29.46 -13.26 -16.28
N LEU A 676 28.29 -12.64 -16.11
CA LEU A 676 27.32 -12.93 -15.03
C LEU A 676 26.77 -14.36 -15.13
N GLU A 677 26.30 -14.77 -16.32
CA GLU A 677 25.88 -16.14 -16.62
C GLU A 677 27.03 -17.15 -16.40
N ALA A 678 28.25 -16.82 -16.81
CA ALA A 678 29.42 -17.69 -16.66
C ALA A 678 29.93 -17.76 -15.21
N GLN A 679 29.82 -16.67 -14.43
CA GLN A 679 30.13 -16.65 -13.00
C GLN A 679 29.13 -17.50 -12.23
N ALA A 680 27.83 -17.34 -12.51
CA ALA A 680 26.80 -18.22 -11.96
C ALA A 680 27.07 -19.68 -12.34
N ALA A 681 27.22 -19.99 -13.63
CA ALA A 681 27.53 -21.34 -14.10
C ALA A 681 28.84 -21.91 -13.50
N THR A 682 29.83 -21.06 -13.18
CA THR A 682 31.04 -21.48 -12.46
C THR A 682 30.72 -21.85 -11.01
N GLN A 683 29.96 -21.03 -10.27
CA GLN A 683 29.55 -21.39 -8.91
C GLN A 683 28.71 -22.67 -8.87
N TRP A 684 27.83 -22.91 -9.85
CA TRP A 684 27.09 -24.19 -9.96
C TRP A 684 28.02 -25.38 -10.27
N ARG A 685 29.02 -25.22 -11.14
CA ARG A 685 30.04 -26.25 -11.40
C ARG A 685 30.90 -26.53 -10.17
N ASP A 686 31.39 -25.50 -9.49
CA ASP A 686 32.22 -25.60 -8.29
C ASP A 686 31.43 -26.20 -7.10
N PHE A 687 30.11 -25.95 -7.05
CA PHE A 687 29.23 -26.59 -6.08
C PHE A 687 29.10 -28.09 -6.33
N GLY A 688 28.96 -28.52 -7.59
CA GLY A 688 28.94 -29.93 -7.99
C GLY A 688 30.31 -30.60 -8.13
N ALA A 689 31.42 -29.87 -7.95
CA ALA A 689 32.77 -30.39 -8.16
C ALA A 689 33.12 -31.50 -7.15
N GLY A 690 33.81 -32.53 -7.64
CA GLY A 690 34.17 -33.73 -6.87
C GLY A 690 33.14 -34.86 -6.92
N TYR A 691 32.08 -34.73 -7.72
CA TYR A 691 31.09 -35.77 -7.94
C TYR A 691 30.88 -36.01 -9.45
N ASP A 692 30.58 -37.25 -9.80
CA ASP A 692 30.25 -37.65 -11.17
C ASP A 692 28.77 -37.42 -11.49
N ASN A 693 28.45 -37.35 -12.80
CA ASN A 693 27.09 -37.26 -13.35
C ASN A 693 26.19 -36.23 -12.64
N VAL A 694 26.67 -34.98 -12.53
CA VAL A 694 25.94 -33.90 -11.87
C VAL A 694 24.72 -33.50 -12.71
N HIS A 695 23.52 -33.74 -12.18
CA HIS A 695 22.25 -33.27 -12.78
C HIS A 695 21.72 -32.08 -11.99
N VAL A 696 21.53 -30.94 -12.66
CA VAL A 696 20.98 -29.72 -12.05
C VAL A 696 19.49 -29.62 -12.38
N VAL A 697 18.65 -29.61 -11.35
CA VAL A 697 17.21 -29.33 -11.45
C VAL A 697 17.00 -27.89 -11.04
N LEU A 698 16.26 -27.13 -11.86
CA LEU A 698 15.98 -25.72 -11.63
C LEU A 698 14.53 -25.52 -11.16
N PRO A 699 14.20 -24.41 -10.49
CA PRO A 699 12.83 -24.12 -10.08
C PRO A 699 11.88 -24.12 -11.28
N GLY A 700 10.75 -24.85 -11.17
CA GLY A 700 9.75 -24.95 -12.24
C GLY A 700 10.05 -25.97 -13.34
N ASP A 701 11.12 -26.76 -13.26
CA ASP A 701 11.34 -27.90 -14.16
C ASP A 701 10.52 -29.13 -13.74
N ASP A 702 9.23 -29.11 -14.07
CA ASP A 702 8.28 -30.22 -13.83
C ASP A 702 8.63 -31.52 -14.60
N SER A 703 9.67 -31.51 -15.44
CA SER A 703 10.03 -32.68 -16.26
C SER A 703 10.58 -33.84 -15.42
N ILE A 704 11.16 -33.55 -14.24
CA ILE A 704 11.79 -34.49 -13.33
C ILE A 704 10.91 -34.70 -12.08
N GLN A 705 10.35 -35.89 -11.96
CA GLN A 705 9.73 -36.42 -10.74
C GLN A 705 10.72 -37.45 -10.15
N VAL A 706 10.69 -37.68 -8.84
CA VAL A 706 11.58 -38.67 -8.18
C VAL A 706 11.47 -40.05 -8.86
N GLU A 707 10.25 -40.50 -9.14
CA GLU A 707 9.92 -41.74 -9.86
C GLU A 707 10.50 -41.84 -11.30
N LYS A 708 10.92 -40.72 -11.91
CA LYS A 708 11.57 -40.71 -13.23
C LYS A 708 13.09 -40.80 -13.14
N LEU A 709 13.68 -40.44 -12.00
CA LEU A 709 15.13 -40.53 -11.78
C LEU A 709 15.57 -41.99 -11.66
N GLU A 710 14.82 -42.80 -10.90
CA GLU A 710 15.04 -44.25 -10.74
C GLU A 710 15.08 -44.99 -12.10
N ARG A 711 14.25 -44.58 -13.06
CA ARG A 711 14.09 -45.27 -14.36
C ARG A 711 15.20 -44.98 -15.38
N LYS A 712 16.10 -44.03 -15.13
CA LYS A 712 17.17 -43.69 -16.09
C LYS A 712 18.35 -44.66 -16.07
N GLY A 713 18.51 -45.49 -15.02
CA GLY A 713 19.53 -46.55 -14.97
C GLY A 713 20.99 -46.05 -14.99
N GLU A 714 21.22 -44.79 -14.63
CA GLU A 714 22.57 -44.22 -14.48
C GLU A 714 23.15 -44.65 -13.11
N HIS A 715 24.43 -45.03 -13.11
CA HIS A 715 25.01 -45.91 -12.10
C HIS A 715 24.86 -45.46 -10.63
N VAL A 716 24.32 -46.38 -9.82
CA VAL A 716 24.21 -46.31 -8.35
C VAL A 716 25.55 -45.93 -7.72
N GLY A 717 25.55 -44.85 -6.93
CA GLY A 717 26.73 -44.35 -6.20
C GLY A 717 27.57 -43.29 -6.92
N SER A 718 27.23 -42.91 -8.16
CA SER A 718 28.00 -41.93 -8.97
C SER A 718 27.17 -40.80 -9.57
N VAL A 719 26.07 -40.40 -8.92
CA VAL A 719 25.17 -39.33 -9.39
C VAL A 719 24.99 -38.29 -8.29
N LEU A 720 25.18 -37.01 -8.63
CA LEU A 720 24.86 -35.88 -7.76
C LEU A 720 23.73 -35.05 -8.35
N LEU A 721 22.60 -34.98 -7.65
CA LEU A 721 21.47 -34.13 -8.00
C LEU A 721 21.53 -32.82 -7.23
N VAL A 722 21.66 -31.70 -7.93
CA VAL A 722 21.54 -30.36 -7.31
C VAL A 722 20.15 -29.84 -7.57
N VAL A 723 19.35 -29.70 -6.51
CA VAL A 723 17.93 -29.32 -6.61
C VAL A 723 17.63 -28.08 -5.76
N PRO A 724 16.56 -27.33 -6.05
CA PRO A 724 16.13 -26.21 -5.21
C PRO A 724 15.29 -26.71 -4.03
N SER A 725 15.26 -25.93 -2.95
CA SER A 725 14.57 -26.25 -1.67
C SER A 725 13.14 -26.85 -1.78
N ALA A 726 12.38 -26.54 -2.83
CA ALA A 726 11.03 -27.08 -3.04
C ALA A 726 11.01 -28.62 -3.29
N LEU A 727 12.07 -29.20 -3.85
CA LEU A 727 12.16 -30.65 -4.09
C LEU A 727 12.81 -31.41 -2.93
N ASP A 728 13.59 -30.73 -2.08
CA ASP A 728 14.30 -31.33 -0.94
C ASP A 728 13.34 -32.08 0.00
N GLY A 729 12.19 -31.50 0.32
CA GLY A 729 11.20 -32.12 1.21
C GLY A 729 10.51 -33.38 0.66
N GLN A 730 10.83 -33.79 -0.58
CA GLN A 730 10.47 -35.09 -1.15
C GLN A 730 11.63 -36.08 -1.00
N LEU A 731 12.85 -35.69 -1.37
CA LEU A 731 14.06 -36.53 -1.26
C LEU A 731 14.46 -36.81 0.21
N ASP A 732 14.20 -35.88 1.14
CA ASP A 732 14.44 -36.06 2.59
C ASP A 732 13.50 -37.10 3.24
N LYS A 733 12.49 -37.58 2.50
CA LYS A 733 11.58 -38.66 2.89
C LYS A 733 11.83 -39.96 2.11
N ASP A 734 12.82 -39.97 1.23
CA ASP A 734 13.18 -41.11 0.39
C ASP A 734 14.47 -41.75 0.93
N ASP A 735 14.35 -42.99 1.39
CA ASP A 735 15.47 -43.73 1.96
C ASP A 735 16.54 -44.13 0.94
N GLU A 736 16.28 -43.99 -0.36
CA GLU A 736 17.25 -44.24 -1.43
C GLU A 736 18.21 -43.05 -1.67
N TRP A 737 17.96 -41.88 -1.06
CA TRP A 737 18.79 -40.68 -1.25
C TRP A 737 19.42 -40.18 0.06
N GLU A 738 20.57 -39.52 -0.07
CA GLU A 738 21.22 -38.81 1.03
C GLU A 738 21.67 -37.42 0.58
N ARG A 739 21.38 -36.41 1.40
CA ARG A 739 21.87 -35.05 1.21
C ARG A 739 23.34 -34.99 1.63
N VAL A 740 24.21 -34.60 0.70
CA VAL A 740 25.67 -34.60 0.90
C VAL A 740 26.27 -33.19 1.01
N LYS A 741 25.55 -32.15 0.56
CA LYS A 741 26.01 -30.75 0.60
C LYS A 741 24.81 -29.81 0.51
N GLU A 742 24.92 -28.63 1.10
CA GLU A 742 23.94 -27.54 0.98
C GLU A 742 24.67 -26.22 0.69
N GLY A 743 23.96 -25.25 0.12
CA GLY A 743 24.48 -23.91 -0.13
C GLY A 743 23.44 -22.96 -0.69
N VAL A 744 23.89 -21.76 -1.06
CA VAL A 744 23.07 -20.76 -1.75
C VAL A 744 23.83 -20.34 -3.01
N LEU A 745 23.19 -20.43 -4.17
CA LEU A 745 23.80 -20.15 -5.48
C LEU A 745 22.99 -19.14 -6.27
N PRO A 746 23.63 -18.31 -7.12
CA PRO A 746 22.91 -17.41 -8.03
C PRO A 746 22.24 -18.22 -9.15
N HIS A 747 20.92 -18.15 -9.24
CA HIS A 747 20.15 -18.54 -10.41
C HIS A 747 19.93 -17.31 -11.31
N VAL A 748 20.07 -17.47 -12.62
CA VAL A 748 20.00 -16.37 -13.60
C VAL A 748 18.94 -16.68 -14.65
N GLU A 749 17.77 -16.05 -14.52
CA GLU A 749 16.67 -16.16 -15.48
C GLU A 749 16.81 -15.13 -16.60
N LYS A 750 16.41 -15.52 -17.83
CA LYS A 750 16.49 -14.66 -19.03
C LYS A 750 15.12 -14.09 -19.40
N GLU A 751 14.78 -12.92 -18.86
CA GLU A 751 13.50 -12.24 -19.11
C GLU A 751 13.53 -11.40 -20.41
N GLY A 752 13.95 -12.02 -21.52
CA GLY A 752 14.13 -11.37 -22.82
C GLY A 752 15.59 -11.34 -23.27
N SER A 753 15.89 -10.55 -24.31
CA SER A 753 17.25 -10.41 -24.85
C SER A 753 18.24 -9.87 -23.82
N ASP A 754 17.87 -8.76 -23.18
CA ASP A 754 18.80 -7.88 -22.47
C ASP A 754 18.54 -7.77 -20.95
N VAL A 755 17.53 -8.50 -20.45
CA VAL A 755 17.21 -8.56 -19.02
C VAL A 755 17.72 -9.87 -18.43
N ARG A 756 18.33 -9.80 -17.25
CA ARG A 756 18.62 -10.94 -16.39
C ARG A 756 18.08 -10.68 -15.00
N ARG A 757 17.26 -11.61 -14.50
CA ARG A 757 16.86 -11.67 -13.10
C ARG A 757 17.84 -12.60 -12.39
N VAL A 758 18.48 -12.12 -11.33
CA VAL A 758 19.39 -12.92 -10.51
C VAL A 758 18.74 -13.14 -9.15
N SER A 759 18.52 -14.39 -8.77
CA SER A 759 17.96 -14.78 -7.48
C SER A 759 18.90 -15.74 -6.76
N MET A 760 19.07 -15.59 -5.45
CA MET A 760 20.00 -16.42 -4.66
C MET A 760 19.28 -17.66 -4.13
N VAL A 761 19.22 -18.73 -4.92
CA VAL A 761 18.47 -19.95 -4.58
C VAL A 761 19.21 -20.82 -3.56
N HIS A 762 18.49 -21.30 -2.55
CA HIS A 762 18.95 -22.41 -1.72
C HIS A 762 19.00 -23.69 -2.55
N VAL A 763 20.15 -24.37 -2.48
CA VAL A 763 20.41 -25.63 -3.18
C VAL A 763 20.88 -26.71 -2.23
N SER A 764 20.41 -27.92 -2.48
CA SER A 764 20.91 -29.12 -1.83
C SER A 764 21.45 -30.08 -2.88
N ALA A 765 22.57 -30.70 -2.57
CA ALA A 765 23.17 -31.74 -3.38
C ALA A 765 22.84 -33.10 -2.76
N TRP A 766 22.24 -33.98 -3.56
CA TRP A 766 21.78 -35.31 -3.18
C TRP A 766 22.54 -36.38 -3.93
N ARG A 767 22.92 -37.45 -3.23
CA ARG A 767 23.54 -38.66 -3.80
C ARG A 767 22.61 -39.84 -3.58
N GLN A 768 22.45 -40.69 -4.58
CA GLN A 768 21.74 -41.96 -4.37
C GLN A 768 22.59 -42.87 -3.49
N ARG A 769 21.98 -43.41 -2.42
CA ARG A 769 22.63 -44.40 -1.55
C ARG A 769 22.97 -45.64 -2.37
N SER A 770 24.08 -46.29 -2.04
CA SER A 770 24.46 -47.52 -2.73
C SER A 770 23.58 -48.68 -2.25
N THR A 771 22.59 -49.07 -3.07
CA THR A 771 21.83 -50.30 -2.87
C THR A 771 22.76 -51.51 -3.02
N ARG A 772 23.34 -51.96 -1.91
CA ARG A 772 24.02 -53.26 -1.84
C ARG A 772 22.99 -54.38 -1.99
N THR A 773 22.75 -54.83 -3.22
CA THR A 773 22.15 -56.14 -3.47
C THR A 773 23.22 -57.22 -3.54
N SER A 774 23.70 -57.63 -2.36
CA SER A 774 24.16 -58.99 -2.05
C SER A 774 24.11 -59.21 -0.54
#